data_AF-A0AAE4CXB7-F1
#
_entry.id   AF-A0AAE4CXB7-F1
#
_cell.length_a   1.000
_cell.length_b   1.000
_cell.length_c   1.000
_cell.angle_alpha   90.00
_cell.angle_beta   90.00
_cell.angle_gamma   90.00
#
_symmetry.space_group_name_H-M   'P 1'
#
loop_
_entity.id
_entity.type
_entity.pdbx_description
1 polymer ?
#
loop_
_entity_poly.entity_id
_entity_poly.type
_entity_poly.pdbx_seq_one_letter_code
_entity_poly.pdbx_strand_id
1 'polypeptide(L)'
;MPEYLSPGVYVEEVDAGPRPIAGVSTSTAGMVGVTARGPATGKPVLVTNFLEFQSTFGGYLPDPGPAAALWADDAAEGGRWWTFPLSVKGFFENGGQRLYVKRVVPGGATAASGVLGLGLTTAVTRDAAAGGTTVDVRSLIGFAGAGQPVEVWRGDGTAALQTTSIASYSASGPRVELADPLVAGLSAARGDHLRVAGGGTGDSVRFTAASPGVWGQGLRVHVTPVAGATLPLQADPGEGRPFVTTLAEAAAADSATVTVRAVPGLDPDELPDQVWVGVGAGRHRVTVGAPSDGEVVLTFATADHPAWPAGTAVQRVRRATSADGAAVRVAGASRLYPDALVQIDSAGTIRTRRVTAIRGDEVTIDGTLPAGLLENDRLTLVEAEVTAGYSDARGDAVTERLGNLRLLGDGPSSLVTAVNSRSQLVRAEGLGPLVALPAGDGEPLLFPSLPDGGGLGLADGDDGYAGLSVADFAGADGGSGARTGIVALEDVDEVAIVAVPGMWSGTVQSALIAHCEYMKDRFAILDPREGLGVDGVLEFREPFDTSYAALYQPWVTTLHPVTGAAVDLPPSGHVAGIYARVDVERGVHKAPANAIIRGIRARDGLAQHLTRRHQDLLNPRGINALRFFPGQGHRVWGARTLSSDPAWRYVNVRRLFLFLEESIDEGTQWVVFEPNAESLWALVRQTVENFLGTVWRSGALAGTTPDEAFFVACDRTTMTEDDVLNGRLICVVGVAPVHPAEFVVFRVQQKTRETQLA
;
A
#
# COMPACT_ATOMS: atom_id res chain seq x y z
N MET A 1 -24.55 8.38 -53.58
CA MET A 1 -23.21 8.98 -53.40
C MET A 1 -23.38 10.47 -53.37
N PRO A 2 -22.77 11.21 -52.44
CA PRO A 2 -22.81 12.66 -52.45
C PRO A 2 -22.11 13.18 -53.71
N GLU A 3 -22.69 14.18 -54.35
CA GLU A 3 -22.12 14.80 -55.54
C GLU A 3 -21.30 16.02 -55.11
N TYR A 4 -19.98 15.90 -55.15
CA TYR A 4 -19.04 16.96 -54.75
C TYR A 4 -18.78 17.91 -55.92
N LEU A 5 -19.36 19.12 -55.87
CA LEU A 5 -19.39 20.06 -57.00
C LEU A 5 -18.22 21.07 -57.03
N SER A 6 -17.25 20.97 -56.12
CA SER A 6 -16.13 21.92 -56.04
C SER A 6 -14.88 21.31 -55.37
N PRO A 7 -13.66 21.77 -55.67
CA PRO A 7 -12.45 21.33 -54.96
C PRO A 7 -12.40 21.88 -53.53
N GLY A 8 -12.21 21.03 -52.52
CA GLY A 8 -12.12 21.39 -51.10
C GLY A 8 -11.72 20.22 -50.19
N VAL A 9 -11.44 20.48 -48.91
CA VAL A 9 -11.31 19.44 -47.87
C VAL A 9 -12.70 19.21 -47.28
N TYR A 10 -13.22 18.00 -47.44
CA TYR A 10 -14.50 17.57 -46.90
C TYR A 10 -14.25 16.65 -45.72
N VAL A 11 -14.89 16.92 -44.60
CA VAL A 11 -14.88 16.06 -43.42
C VAL A 11 -16.26 15.42 -43.35
N GLU A 12 -16.32 14.11 -43.62
CA GLU A 12 -17.51 13.30 -43.40
C GLU A 12 -17.38 12.63 -42.02
N GLU A 13 -18.44 12.75 -41.23
CA GLU A 13 -18.59 11.96 -40.01
C GLU A 13 -19.10 10.58 -40.44
N VAL A 14 -18.17 9.63 -40.56
CA VAL A 14 -18.52 8.23 -40.78
C VAL A 14 -18.74 7.64 -39.40
N ASP A 15 -19.99 7.32 -39.07
CA ASP A 15 -20.28 6.49 -37.90
C ASP A 15 -19.50 5.19 -38.07
N ALA A 16 -18.47 5.00 -37.24
CA ALA A 16 -17.81 3.72 -37.16
C ALA A 16 -18.91 2.74 -36.77
N GLY A 17 -19.23 1.78 -37.66
CA GLY A 17 -20.22 0.75 -37.37
C GLY A 17 -19.98 0.10 -36.00
N PRO A 18 -20.97 -0.65 -35.48
CA PRO A 18 -20.93 -1.15 -34.11
C PRO A 18 -19.58 -1.83 -33.81
N ARG A 19 -19.06 -1.54 -32.61
CA ARG A 19 -17.79 -2.11 -32.17
C ARG A 19 -17.89 -3.64 -32.19
N PRO A 20 -16.90 -4.34 -32.76
CA PRO A 20 -16.87 -5.80 -32.69
C PRO A 20 -16.91 -6.26 -31.24
N ILE A 21 -17.67 -7.33 -30.96
CA ILE A 21 -17.68 -7.96 -29.63
C ILE A 21 -16.27 -8.50 -29.34
N ALA A 22 -15.69 -8.04 -28.22
CA ALA A 22 -14.46 -8.60 -27.69
C ALA A 22 -14.79 -9.75 -26.75
N GLY A 23 -13.96 -10.79 -26.77
CA GLY A 23 -14.09 -11.89 -25.82
C GLY A 23 -13.66 -11.46 -24.41
N VAL A 24 -14.47 -11.73 -23.40
CA VAL A 24 -14.12 -11.47 -22.00
C VAL A 24 -13.00 -12.37 -21.49
N SER A 25 -12.35 -11.96 -20.39
CA SER A 25 -11.31 -12.75 -19.75
C SER A 25 -11.91 -13.96 -19.03
N THR A 26 -11.48 -15.17 -19.39
CA THR A 26 -11.88 -16.40 -18.68
C THR A 26 -10.84 -16.89 -17.67
N SER A 27 -9.70 -16.20 -17.56
CA SER A 27 -8.54 -16.63 -16.75
C SER A 27 -8.39 -15.87 -15.43
N THR A 28 -9.23 -14.87 -15.19
CA THR A 28 -9.23 -14.10 -13.95
C THR A 28 -9.95 -14.87 -12.84
N ALA A 29 -9.27 -15.06 -11.71
CA ALA A 29 -9.82 -15.76 -10.56
C ALA A 29 -10.20 -14.79 -9.44
N GLY A 30 -11.19 -15.16 -8.65
CA GLY A 30 -11.57 -14.54 -7.38
C GLY A 30 -11.48 -15.58 -6.27
N MET A 31 -10.77 -15.26 -5.19
CA MET A 31 -10.68 -16.16 -4.04
C MET A 31 -10.97 -15.44 -2.73
N VAL A 32 -11.66 -16.17 -1.86
CA VAL A 32 -12.02 -15.71 -0.51
C VAL A 32 -11.28 -16.55 0.52
N GLY A 33 -10.67 -15.91 1.50
CA GLY A 33 -9.94 -16.63 2.54
C GLY A 33 -9.33 -15.73 3.61
N VAL A 34 -8.81 -16.37 4.66
CA VAL A 34 -8.18 -15.68 5.78
C VAL A 34 -6.74 -15.33 5.42
N THR A 35 -6.29 -14.13 5.80
CA THR A 35 -4.92 -13.65 5.60
C THR A 35 -4.39 -12.94 6.84
N ALA A 36 -3.07 -12.87 6.97
CA ALA A 36 -2.39 -12.34 8.15
C ALA A 36 -2.64 -10.84 8.36
N ARG A 37 -2.74 -10.08 7.26
CA ARG A 37 -3.08 -8.66 7.25
C ARG A 37 -3.79 -8.28 5.96
N GLY A 38 -4.01 -6.98 5.75
CA GLY A 38 -4.52 -6.41 4.51
C GLY A 38 -5.97 -5.96 4.60
N PRO A 39 -6.51 -5.36 3.52
CA PRO A 39 -7.84 -4.75 3.52
C PRO A 39 -8.94 -5.76 3.86
N ALA A 40 -9.73 -5.46 4.90
CA ALA A 40 -10.91 -6.23 5.28
C ALA A 40 -12.18 -5.64 4.62
N THR A 41 -12.25 -4.32 4.56
CA THR A 41 -13.31 -3.54 3.91
C THR A 41 -12.90 -3.14 2.50
N GLY A 42 -13.86 -2.69 1.69
CA GLY A 42 -13.64 -2.36 0.29
C GLY A 42 -13.82 -3.55 -0.64
N LYS A 43 -13.64 -3.27 -1.93
CA LYS A 43 -13.68 -4.27 -3.00
C LYS A 43 -12.55 -5.29 -2.86
N PRO A 44 -12.71 -6.51 -3.41
CA PRO A 44 -11.60 -7.46 -3.55
C PRO A 44 -10.37 -6.81 -4.20
N VAL A 45 -9.17 -7.16 -3.72
CA VAL A 45 -7.93 -6.55 -4.21
C VAL A 45 -7.31 -7.44 -5.26
N LEU A 46 -7.01 -6.87 -6.43
CA LEU A 46 -6.27 -7.56 -7.49
C LEU A 46 -4.81 -7.73 -7.08
N VAL A 47 -4.30 -8.95 -7.23
CA VAL A 47 -2.88 -9.28 -7.16
C VAL A 47 -2.48 -10.06 -8.40
N THR A 48 -1.31 -9.73 -8.95
CA THR A 48 -0.81 -10.28 -10.23
C THR A 48 0.31 -11.29 -10.06
N ASN A 49 0.86 -11.40 -8.85
CA ASN A 49 1.87 -12.37 -8.49
C ASN A 49 1.86 -12.63 -6.98
N PHE A 50 2.55 -13.69 -6.55
CA PHE A 50 2.56 -14.08 -5.14
C PHE A 50 3.30 -13.07 -4.24
N LEU A 51 4.32 -12.35 -4.73
CA LEU A 51 5.02 -11.34 -3.93
C LEU A 51 4.10 -10.14 -3.62
N GLU A 52 3.30 -9.72 -4.60
CA GLU A 52 2.27 -8.69 -4.42
C GLU A 52 1.21 -9.12 -3.39
N PHE A 53 0.76 -10.39 -3.46
CA PHE A 53 -0.09 -10.98 -2.42
C PHE A 53 0.56 -10.87 -1.04
N GLN A 54 1.84 -11.26 -0.90
CA GLN A 54 2.54 -11.19 0.38
C GLN A 54 2.68 -9.75 0.89
N SER A 55 2.95 -8.81 -0.01
CA SER A 55 3.08 -7.38 0.34
C SER A 55 1.77 -6.76 0.80
N THR A 56 0.62 -7.26 0.33
CA THR A 56 -0.71 -6.72 0.64
C THR A 56 -1.34 -7.44 1.83
N PHE A 57 -1.33 -8.78 1.79
CA PHE A 57 -2.09 -9.64 2.70
C PHE A 57 -1.23 -10.34 3.76
N GLY A 58 0.10 -10.18 3.70
CA GLY A 58 1.05 -10.84 4.57
C GLY A 58 1.46 -12.23 4.08
N GLY A 59 2.29 -12.90 4.88
CA GLY A 59 2.89 -14.18 4.53
C GLY A 59 1.98 -15.39 4.73
N TYR A 60 2.61 -16.54 4.98
CA TYR A 60 1.91 -17.76 5.35
C TYR A 60 1.31 -17.63 6.75
N LEU A 61 0.15 -18.22 6.96
CA LEU A 61 -0.49 -18.28 8.27
C LEU A 61 0.11 -19.45 9.07
N PRO A 62 0.36 -19.28 10.37
CA PRO A 62 0.70 -20.40 11.24
C PRO A 62 -0.51 -21.34 11.38
N ASP A 63 -0.26 -22.58 11.79
CA ASP A 63 -1.32 -23.47 12.24
C ASP A 63 -2.01 -22.84 13.48
N PRO A 64 -3.34 -22.63 13.46
CA PRO A 64 -4.05 -21.96 14.55
C PRO A 64 -4.21 -22.83 15.81
N GLY A 65 -3.61 -24.03 15.86
CA GLY A 65 -3.56 -24.87 17.05
C GLY A 65 -4.96 -25.34 17.47
N PRO A 66 -5.38 -25.24 18.75
CA PRO A 66 -6.70 -25.72 19.19
C PRO A 66 -7.89 -25.09 18.47
N ALA A 67 -7.77 -23.84 17.99
CA ALA A 67 -8.81 -23.20 17.18
C ALA A 67 -8.96 -23.87 15.79
N ALA A 68 -7.87 -24.46 15.29
CA ALA A 68 -7.87 -25.28 14.08
C ALA A 68 -8.70 -26.55 14.25
N ALA A 69 -8.70 -27.16 15.44
CA ALA A 69 -9.40 -28.42 15.71
C ALA A 69 -10.94 -28.26 15.60
N LEU A 70 -11.48 -27.13 16.07
CA LEU A 70 -12.92 -26.82 15.95
C LEU A 70 -13.39 -26.83 14.48
N TRP A 71 -12.52 -26.46 13.55
CA TRP A 71 -12.80 -26.44 12.12
C TRP A 71 -12.39 -27.73 11.42
N ALA A 72 -11.19 -28.25 11.68
CA ALA A 72 -10.65 -29.42 10.99
C ALA A 72 -11.39 -30.72 11.33
N ASP A 73 -11.91 -30.81 12.56
CA ASP A 73 -12.63 -31.99 13.03
C ASP A 73 -14.12 -31.96 12.67
N ASP A 74 -14.66 -30.79 12.31
CA ASP A 74 -16.03 -30.66 11.84
C ASP A 74 -16.17 -31.21 10.40
N ALA A 75 -16.89 -32.32 10.29
CA ALA A 75 -17.11 -33.00 9.02
C ALA A 75 -18.03 -32.22 8.07
N ALA A 76 -18.94 -31.39 8.59
CA ALA A 76 -20.02 -30.76 7.85
C ALA A 76 -19.77 -29.27 7.61
N GLU A 77 -19.20 -28.56 8.58
CA GLU A 77 -18.98 -27.11 8.55
C GLU A 77 -17.50 -26.71 8.69
N GLY A 78 -16.60 -27.68 8.44
CA GLY A 78 -15.17 -27.52 8.67
C GLY A 78 -14.34 -26.91 7.55
N GLY A 79 -13.05 -26.74 7.85
CA GLY A 79 -12.06 -26.25 6.90
C GLY A 79 -10.63 -26.18 7.44
N ARG A 80 -9.65 -26.09 6.53
CA ARG A 80 -8.27 -25.71 6.80
C ARG A 80 -7.96 -24.33 6.20
N TRP A 81 -8.71 -23.31 6.62
CA TRP A 81 -8.63 -21.95 6.08
C TRP A 81 -7.22 -21.32 6.14
N TRP A 82 -6.37 -21.72 7.10
CA TRP A 82 -4.99 -21.20 7.22
C TRP A 82 -4.07 -21.64 6.07
N THR A 83 -4.49 -22.62 5.27
CA THR A 83 -3.77 -23.04 4.05
C THR A 83 -4.02 -22.11 2.86
N PHE A 84 -4.87 -21.09 3.02
CA PHE A 84 -5.23 -20.16 1.96
C PHE A 84 -4.03 -19.48 1.27
N PRO A 85 -3.04 -18.89 1.98
CA PRO A 85 -1.85 -18.31 1.33
C PRO A 85 -1.06 -19.32 0.47
N LEU A 86 -0.99 -20.58 0.89
CA LEU A 86 -0.31 -21.64 0.13
C LEU A 86 -1.11 -22.02 -1.13
N SER A 87 -2.44 -21.96 -1.05
CA SER A 87 -3.32 -22.18 -2.21
C SER A 87 -3.18 -21.06 -3.25
N VAL A 88 -3.04 -19.80 -2.79
CA VAL A 88 -2.73 -18.66 -3.65
C VAL A 88 -1.37 -18.80 -4.32
N LYS A 89 -0.35 -19.28 -3.59
CA LYS A 89 0.95 -19.63 -4.20
C LYS A 89 0.76 -20.70 -5.29
N GLY A 90 -0.01 -21.75 -5.01
CA GLY A 90 -0.33 -22.80 -5.97
C GLY A 90 -1.01 -22.30 -7.24
N PHE A 91 -1.89 -21.30 -7.14
CA PHE A 91 -2.51 -20.62 -8.28
C PHE A 91 -1.45 -20.01 -9.21
N PHE A 92 -0.56 -19.19 -8.66
CA PHE A 92 0.49 -18.52 -9.45
C PHE A 92 1.52 -19.51 -10.02
N GLU A 93 1.92 -20.53 -9.25
CA GLU A 93 2.84 -21.57 -9.74
C GLU A 93 2.24 -22.40 -10.88
N ASN A 94 0.92 -22.51 -10.94
CA ASN A 94 0.22 -23.18 -12.02
C ASN A 94 -0.08 -22.29 -13.23
N GLY A 95 0.38 -21.04 -13.24
CA GLY A 95 0.28 -20.15 -14.40
C GLY A 95 -0.91 -19.19 -14.36
N GLY A 96 -1.60 -19.09 -13.23
CA GLY A 96 -2.54 -17.99 -12.99
C GLY A 96 -1.82 -16.64 -12.97
N GLN A 97 -2.49 -15.60 -13.48
CA GLN A 97 -1.89 -14.26 -13.66
C GLN A 97 -2.67 -13.14 -12.99
N ARG A 98 -3.99 -13.31 -12.81
CA ARG A 98 -4.89 -12.30 -12.23
C ARG A 98 -5.74 -12.95 -11.17
N LEU A 99 -5.57 -12.51 -9.92
CA LEU A 99 -6.32 -13.02 -8.78
C LEU A 99 -6.87 -11.85 -7.96
N TYR A 100 -8.19 -11.75 -7.87
CA TYR A 100 -8.84 -10.93 -6.87
C TYR A 100 -8.93 -11.68 -5.56
N VAL A 101 -8.51 -11.05 -4.47
CA VAL A 101 -8.55 -11.63 -3.12
C VAL A 101 -9.47 -10.81 -2.24
N LYS A 102 -10.43 -11.48 -1.61
CA LYS A 102 -11.19 -10.93 -0.50
C LYS A 102 -10.74 -11.58 0.81
N ARG A 103 -10.20 -10.76 1.71
CA ARG A 103 -9.84 -11.19 3.07
C ARG A 103 -11.10 -11.43 3.90
N VAL A 104 -11.15 -12.59 4.54
CA VAL A 104 -12.12 -12.91 5.59
C VAL A 104 -11.55 -12.49 6.95
N VAL A 105 -12.33 -11.70 7.69
CA VAL A 105 -11.96 -11.23 9.03
C VAL A 105 -13.15 -11.46 9.96
N PRO A 106 -12.97 -12.17 11.09
CA PRO A 106 -14.02 -12.34 12.10
C PRO A 106 -14.49 -11.01 12.66
N GLY A 107 -15.77 -10.91 13.03
CA GLY A 107 -16.32 -9.70 13.66
C GLY A 107 -15.64 -9.28 14.97
N GLY A 108 -14.93 -10.18 15.66
CA GLY A 108 -14.20 -9.91 16.90
C GLY A 108 -12.74 -9.49 16.73
N ALA A 109 -12.21 -9.41 15.50
CA ALA A 109 -10.81 -9.07 15.28
C ALA A 109 -10.51 -7.59 15.61
N THR A 110 -9.40 -7.33 16.28
CA THR A 110 -8.98 -5.98 16.68
C THR A 110 -7.64 -5.60 16.05
N ALA A 111 -7.48 -4.34 15.69
CA ALA A 111 -6.20 -3.82 15.24
C ALA A 111 -5.33 -3.44 16.44
N ALA A 112 -4.04 -3.79 16.37
CA ALA A 112 -3.10 -3.38 17.40
C ALA A 112 -3.03 -1.86 17.46
N SER A 113 -2.97 -1.29 18.66
CA SER A 113 -2.90 0.16 18.84
C SER A 113 -1.94 0.57 19.96
N GLY A 114 -1.60 1.85 19.99
CA GLY A 114 -0.76 2.44 21.01
C GLY A 114 -0.89 3.96 20.98
N VAL A 115 -0.55 4.60 22.08
CA VAL A 115 -0.70 6.05 22.24
C VAL A 115 0.64 6.67 22.58
N LEU A 116 0.97 7.77 21.89
CA LEU A 116 2.08 8.64 22.25
C LEU A 116 1.60 9.74 23.20
N GLY A 117 2.44 10.07 24.18
CA GLY A 117 2.27 11.27 25.00
C GLY A 117 2.93 12.47 24.33
N LEU A 118 3.43 13.40 25.15
CA LEU A 118 4.22 14.56 24.70
C LEU A 118 5.59 14.56 25.37
N GLY A 119 6.64 14.63 24.56
CA GLY A 119 8.03 14.72 25.00
C GLY A 119 8.96 15.13 23.86
N LEU A 120 10.24 15.35 24.17
CA LEU A 120 11.23 15.69 23.17
C LEU A 120 12.48 14.85 23.38
N THR A 121 12.86 14.09 22.35
CA THR A 121 14.07 13.27 22.33
C THR A 121 14.92 13.53 21.10
N THR A 122 16.23 13.39 21.23
CA THR A 122 17.19 13.50 20.13
C THR A 122 18.24 12.41 20.24
N ALA A 123 18.39 11.62 19.18
CA ALA A 123 19.32 10.50 19.16
C ALA A 123 20.78 10.98 19.13
N VAL A 124 21.67 10.27 19.81
CA VAL A 124 23.11 10.46 19.72
C VAL A 124 23.59 9.97 18.35
N THR A 125 24.42 10.77 17.68
CA THR A 125 24.94 10.46 16.33
C THR A 125 26.37 9.97 16.33
N ARG A 126 27.12 10.21 17.41
CA ARG A 126 28.48 9.73 17.61
C ARG A 126 28.69 9.29 19.05
N ASP A 127 29.43 8.22 19.24
CA ASP A 127 29.80 7.72 20.56
C ASP A 127 30.50 8.81 21.40
N ALA A 128 30.15 8.88 22.68
CA ALA A 128 30.72 9.81 23.64
C ALA A 128 31.28 9.03 24.84
N ALA A 129 32.50 9.36 25.27
CA ALA A 129 33.15 8.67 26.38
C ALA A 129 32.60 9.12 27.74
N ALA A 130 32.63 8.21 28.73
CA ALA A 130 32.39 8.58 30.12
C ALA A 130 33.39 9.67 30.56
N GLY A 131 32.93 10.63 31.35
CA GLY A 131 33.68 11.82 31.77
C GLY A 131 33.73 12.94 30.74
N GLY A 132 33.25 12.73 29.51
CA GLY A 132 33.09 13.80 28.53
C GLY A 132 31.84 14.65 28.80
N THR A 133 31.83 15.90 28.34
CA THR A 133 30.67 16.81 28.42
C THR A 133 30.04 17.08 27.05
N THR A 134 30.73 16.78 25.95
CA THR A 134 30.24 17.03 24.59
C THR A 134 29.47 15.84 24.04
N VAL A 135 28.28 16.10 23.49
CA VAL A 135 27.44 15.09 22.83
C VAL A 135 27.01 15.59 21.44
N ASP A 136 27.32 14.79 20.41
CA ASP A 136 26.81 14.99 19.06
C ASP A 136 25.40 14.36 18.95
N VAL A 137 24.39 15.19 18.65
CA VAL A 137 22.98 14.77 18.58
C VAL A 137 22.44 14.88 17.16
N ARG A 138 21.28 14.29 16.90
CA ARG A 138 20.67 14.30 15.56
C ARG A 138 20.14 15.68 15.19
N SER A 139 19.52 16.35 16.16
CA SER A 139 18.82 17.61 15.94
C SER A 139 18.69 18.40 17.25
N LEU A 140 18.66 19.73 17.12
CA LEU A 140 18.32 20.68 18.19
C LEU A 140 16.89 21.24 18.03
N ILE A 141 16.07 20.62 17.18
CA ILE A 141 14.69 21.05 16.98
C ILE A 141 13.88 20.86 18.26
N GLY A 142 13.17 21.91 18.68
CA GLY A 142 12.35 21.96 19.88
C GLY A 142 13.10 22.21 21.18
N PHE A 143 14.43 22.21 21.17
CA PHE A 143 15.23 22.57 22.35
C PHE A 143 15.13 24.07 22.62
N ALA A 144 15.28 24.50 23.88
CA ALA A 144 15.31 25.92 24.24
C ALA A 144 16.74 26.52 24.29
N GLY A 145 17.78 25.69 24.29
CA GLY A 145 19.19 26.11 24.32
C GLY A 145 19.85 25.91 25.69
N ALA A 146 20.73 26.83 26.07
CA ALA A 146 21.48 26.76 27.32
C ALA A 146 20.56 26.84 28.56
N GLY A 147 20.86 26.09 29.61
CA GLY A 147 20.08 25.94 30.83
C GLY A 147 18.98 24.87 30.76
N GLN A 148 18.66 24.33 29.57
CA GLN A 148 17.61 23.32 29.41
C GLN A 148 17.94 22.05 30.20
N PRO A 149 17.07 21.60 31.12
CA PRO A 149 17.26 20.33 31.80
C PRO A 149 17.02 19.16 30.83
N VAL A 150 17.96 18.22 30.84
CA VAL A 150 17.95 17.03 29.99
C VAL A 150 18.30 15.79 30.80
N GLU A 151 17.80 14.67 30.34
CA GLU A 151 18.12 13.35 30.85
C GLU A 151 18.83 12.55 29.77
N VAL A 152 19.84 11.80 30.18
CA VAL A 152 20.62 10.94 29.29
C VAL A 152 20.10 9.52 29.40
N TRP A 153 19.69 8.94 28.28
CA TRP A 153 19.06 7.63 28.23
C TRP A 153 19.87 6.65 27.39
N ARG A 154 19.88 5.40 27.84
CA ARG A 154 20.41 4.30 27.05
C ARG A 154 19.30 3.76 26.14
N GLY A 155 19.64 3.40 24.90
CA GLY A 155 18.64 2.90 23.94
C GLY A 155 17.97 1.57 24.31
N ASP A 156 18.51 0.84 25.30
CA ASP A 156 17.98 -0.44 25.80
C ASP A 156 17.38 -0.35 27.22
N GLY A 157 17.36 0.84 27.83
CA GLY A 157 17.08 1.03 29.25
C GLY A 157 15.71 1.66 29.53
N THR A 158 15.16 1.38 30.72
CA THR A 158 13.87 1.93 31.20
C THR A 158 14.02 3.09 32.18
N ALA A 159 15.25 3.50 32.50
CA ALA A 159 15.54 4.63 33.38
C ALA A 159 16.69 5.50 32.84
N ALA A 160 16.64 6.79 33.16
CA ALA A 160 17.71 7.74 32.83
C ALA A 160 19.02 7.34 33.52
N LEU A 161 20.14 7.42 32.79
CA LEU A 161 21.48 7.24 33.33
C LEU A 161 21.89 8.40 34.24
N GLN A 162 21.51 9.61 33.85
CA GLN A 162 21.72 10.84 34.62
C GLN A 162 20.75 11.93 34.18
N THR A 163 20.51 12.90 35.05
CA THR A 163 19.86 14.17 34.74
C THR A 163 20.90 15.28 34.86
N THR A 164 20.94 16.18 33.88
CA THR A 164 21.86 17.33 33.83
C THR A 164 21.18 18.48 33.06
N SER A 165 21.91 19.53 32.70
CA SER A 165 21.41 20.60 31.83
C SER A 165 22.37 20.86 30.68
N ILE A 166 21.88 21.54 29.64
CA ILE A 166 22.72 22.00 28.52
C ILE A 166 23.48 23.24 28.97
N ALA A 167 24.81 23.18 29.01
CA ALA A 167 25.67 24.33 29.29
C ALA A 167 25.78 25.25 28.07
N SER A 168 26.01 24.67 26.88
CA SER A 168 26.13 25.39 25.62
C SER A 168 25.73 24.49 24.45
N TYR A 169 25.55 25.06 23.25
CA TYR A 169 25.36 24.30 22.02
C TYR A 169 26.03 25.00 20.84
N SER A 170 26.27 24.25 19.77
CA SER A 170 26.81 24.81 18.53
C SER A 170 25.68 25.18 17.56
N ALA A 171 25.66 26.43 17.09
CA ALA A 171 24.74 26.86 16.03
C ALA A 171 25.14 26.30 14.64
N SER A 172 26.40 25.87 14.47
CA SER A 172 26.94 25.35 13.20
C SER A 172 26.71 23.85 12.99
N GLY A 173 26.23 23.13 14.00
CA GLY A 173 25.92 21.70 13.91
C GLY A 173 25.28 21.18 15.21
N PRO A 174 24.49 20.10 15.19
CA PRO A 174 23.72 19.63 16.34
C PRO A 174 24.63 18.99 17.39
N ARG A 175 25.33 19.81 18.17
CA ARG A 175 26.22 19.43 19.26
C ARG A 175 25.84 20.22 20.49
N VAL A 176 25.77 19.53 21.63
CA VAL A 176 25.51 20.12 22.94
C VAL A 176 26.68 19.86 23.88
N GLU A 177 26.94 20.81 24.76
CA GLU A 177 27.79 20.62 25.93
C GLU A 177 26.89 20.49 27.16
N LEU A 178 27.08 19.43 27.93
CA LEU A 178 26.38 19.17 29.17
C LEU A 178 27.07 19.90 30.33
N ALA A 179 26.28 20.36 31.30
CA ALA A 179 26.78 21.00 32.51
C ALA A 179 27.59 20.02 33.38
N ASP A 180 27.17 18.75 33.43
CA ASP A 180 27.85 17.70 34.17
C ASP A 180 28.49 16.67 33.23
N PRO A 181 29.71 16.17 33.55
CA PRO A 181 30.33 15.09 32.81
C PRO A 181 29.47 13.82 32.77
N LEU A 182 29.51 13.11 31.64
CA LEU A 182 28.79 11.85 31.45
C LEU A 182 29.24 10.78 32.47
N VAL A 183 28.32 10.25 33.27
CA VAL A 183 28.58 9.14 34.20
C VAL A 183 28.92 7.83 33.47
N ALA A 184 28.46 7.67 32.23
CA ALA A 184 28.69 6.49 31.39
C ALA A 184 28.82 6.88 29.92
N GLY A 185 29.55 6.08 29.14
CA GLY A 185 29.72 6.31 27.72
C GLY A 185 28.44 6.05 26.90
N LEU A 186 28.18 6.92 25.94
CA LEU A 186 27.04 6.84 25.02
C LEU A 186 27.45 6.19 23.70
N SER A 187 26.53 5.45 23.10
CA SER A 187 26.72 4.81 21.80
C SER A 187 25.59 5.14 20.83
N ALA A 188 25.97 5.63 19.65
CA ALA A 188 25.03 5.87 18.57
C ALA A 188 24.43 4.55 18.04
N ALA A 189 25.23 3.49 17.96
CA ALA A 189 24.79 2.18 17.47
C ALA A 189 23.76 1.51 18.41
N ARG A 190 23.83 1.80 19.71
CA ARG A 190 22.86 1.30 20.70
C ARG A 190 21.55 2.10 20.71
N GLY A 191 21.50 3.26 20.04
CA GLY A 191 20.32 4.13 20.05
C GLY A 191 20.19 4.99 21.31
N ASP A 192 21.31 5.29 21.96
CA ASP A 192 21.32 6.21 23.10
C ASP A 192 20.83 7.61 22.66
N HIS A 193 20.16 8.32 23.56
CA HIS A 193 19.51 9.58 23.22
C HIS A 193 19.45 10.52 24.43
N LEU A 194 19.24 11.81 24.14
CA LEU A 194 18.91 12.81 25.14
C LEU A 194 17.41 13.05 25.13
N ARG A 195 16.82 13.21 26.31
CA ARG A 195 15.41 13.55 26.52
C ARG A 195 15.32 14.87 27.28
N VAL A 196 14.42 15.76 26.90
CA VAL A 196 14.13 16.95 27.70
C VAL A 196 13.37 16.56 28.97
N ALA A 197 13.84 17.03 30.12
CA ALA A 197 13.21 16.72 31.42
C ALA A 197 11.85 17.43 31.55
N GLY A 198 10.86 16.74 32.13
CA GLY A 198 9.48 17.23 32.23
C GLY A 198 8.69 17.01 30.94
N GLY A 199 8.05 15.84 30.83
CA GLY A 199 7.13 15.54 29.72
C GLY A 199 5.79 16.25 29.86
N GLY A 200 5.06 16.38 28.75
CA GLY A 200 3.72 16.95 28.76
C GLY A 200 2.71 15.97 29.37
N THR A 201 1.73 16.50 30.11
CA THR A 201 0.64 15.68 30.67
C THR A 201 -0.48 15.54 29.64
N GLY A 202 -0.52 14.43 28.92
CA GLY A 202 -1.65 14.09 28.04
C GLY A 202 -1.27 13.21 26.85
N ASP A 203 -2.27 12.50 26.32
CA ASP A 203 -2.20 11.72 25.10
C ASP A 203 -2.22 12.66 23.88
N SER A 204 -1.30 12.48 22.92
CA SER A 204 -1.19 13.32 21.73
C SER A 204 -1.83 12.65 20.52
N VAL A 205 -1.32 11.47 20.14
CA VAL A 205 -1.76 10.73 18.96
C VAL A 205 -1.82 9.24 19.27
N ARG A 206 -2.93 8.62 18.86
CA ARG A 206 -3.06 7.17 18.79
C ARG A 206 -2.63 6.69 17.42
N PHE A 207 -1.79 5.68 17.38
CA PHE A 207 -1.54 4.89 16.18
C PHE A 207 -2.22 3.54 16.29
N THR A 208 -2.83 3.12 15.18
CA THR A 208 -3.49 1.81 15.06
C THR A 208 -2.97 1.12 13.81
N ALA A 209 -2.75 -0.20 13.85
CA ALA A 209 -2.37 -0.96 12.68
C ALA A 209 -3.42 -0.79 11.56
N ALA A 210 -2.98 -0.74 10.29
CA ALA A 210 -3.86 -0.47 9.15
C ALA A 210 -4.95 -1.54 8.93
N SER A 211 -4.81 -2.72 9.55
CA SER A 211 -5.82 -3.77 9.51
C SER A 211 -5.78 -4.59 10.80
N PRO A 212 -6.92 -5.20 11.21
CA PRO A 212 -6.96 -6.11 12.36
C PRO A 212 -5.96 -7.25 12.27
N GLY A 213 -5.51 -7.69 13.45
CA GLY A 213 -4.71 -8.89 13.61
C GLY A 213 -3.46 -8.74 14.46
N VAL A 214 -2.93 -9.90 14.88
CA VAL A 214 -1.74 -9.99 15.76
C VAL A 214 -0.47 -9.43 15.11
N TRP A 215 -0.42 -9.39 13.78
CA TRP A 215 0.71 -8.83 13.02
C TRP A 215 1.06 -7.40 13.45
N GLY A 216 0.04 -6.62 13.84
CA GLY A 216 0.20 -5.23 14.23
C GLY A 216 1.06 -5.07 15.49
N GLN A 217 1.14 -6.09 16.36
CA GLN A 217 1.96 -6.06 17.57
C GLN A 217 3.48 -6.01 17.27
N GLY A 218 3.87 -6.43 16.06
CA GLY A 218 5.23 -6.31 15.56
C GLY A 218 5.60 -4.89 15.11
N LEU A 219 4.62 -3.99 14.96
CA LEU A 219 4.86 -2.62 14.49
C LEU A 219 5.56 -1.79 15.55
N ARG A 220 6.50 -0.99 15.09
CA ARG A 220 7.16 0.08 15.83
C ARG A 220 6.97 1.37 15.07
N VAL A 221 6.45 2.40 15.76
CA VAL A 221 6.20 3.72 15.19
C VAL A 221 7.05 4.77 15.89
N HIS A 222 7.74 5.59 15.12
CA HIS A 222 8.51 6.73 15.61
C HIS A 222 8.00 8.01 14.96
N VAL A 223 7.81 9.05 15.77
CA VAL A 223 7.59 10.41 15.27
C VAL A 223 8.85 11.19 15.61
N THR A 224 9.54 11.71 14.60
CA THR A 224 10.80 12.44 14.77
C THR A 224 10.64 13.87 14.25
N PRO A 225 11.06 14.89 15.01
CA PRO A 225 11.12 16.25 14.49
C PRO A 225 12.19 16.38 13.40
N VAL A 226 11.84 17.03 12.29
CA VAL A 226 12.73 17.25 11.14
C VAL A 226 12.71 18.72 10.72
N ALA A 227 13.87 19.19 10.23
CA ALA A 227 13.98 20.54 9.68
C ALA A 227 13.43 20.52 8.24
N GLY A 228 12.42 21.34 7.99
CA GLY A 228 11.92 21.61 6.64
C GLY A 228 12.78 22.65 5.94
N ALA A 229 12.16 23.76 5.52
CA ALA A 229 12.89 24.88 4.92
C ALA A 229 13.60 25.75 5.97
N THR A 230 14.90 26.00 5.76
CA THR A 230 15.64 27.02 6.51
C THR A 230 15.74 28.31 5.69
N LEU A 231 15.11 29.36 6.19
CA LEU A 231 14.90 30.64 5.50
C LEU A 231 15.72 31.75 6.17
N PRO A 232 16.42 32.61 5.39
CA PRO A 232 17.12 33.74 5.96
C PRO A 232 16.17 34.89 6.29
N LEU A 233 16.38 35.54 7.43
CA LEU A 233 15.74 36.79 7.79
C LEU A 233 16.24 37.92 6.88
N GLN A 234 15.34 38.80 6.48
CA GLN A 234 15.65 40.02 5.74
C GLN A 234 15.87 41.19 6.70
N ALA A 235 16.62 42.19 6.25
CA ALA A 235 16.77 43.42 7.00
C ALA A 235 15.43 44.16 7.19
N ASP A 236 15.30 44.79 8.35
CA ASP A 236 14.25 45.77 8.62
C ASP A 236 14.36 46.92 7.59
N PRO A 237 13.24 47.32 6.93
CA PRO A 237 13.23 48.44 6.00
C PRO A 237 13.83 49.74 6.55
N GLY A 238 13.78 49.94 7.88
CA GLY A 238 14.33 51.13 8.55
C GLY A 238 15.85 51.18 8.71
N GLU A 239 16.58 50.08 8.45
CA GLU A 239 18.03 49.99 8.69
C GLU A 239 18.91 50.64 7.60
N GLY A 240 18.32 51.13 6.52
CA GLY A 240 19.05 51.78 5.43
C GLY A 240 19.85 50.81 4.54
N ARG A 241 20.87 51.35 3.85
CA ARG A 241 21.60 50.63 2.79
C ARG A 241 22.73 49.73 3.34
N PRO A 242 22.95 48.54 2.74
CA PRO A 242 24.13 47.73 3.05
C PRO A 242 25.38 48.34 2.39
N PHE A 243 26.54 48.09 2.98
CA PHE A 243 27.85 48.37 2.37
C PHE A 243 28.75 47.14 2.47
N VAL A 244 29.71 47.04 1.56
CA VAL A 244 30.79 46.05 1.58
C VAL A 244 32.09 46.79 1.33
N THR A 245 33.06 46.58 2.20
CA THR A 245 34.42 47.13 2.10
C THR A 245 35.45 46.04 2.42
N THR A 246 36.73 46.38 2.43
CA THR A 246 37.83 45.49 2.80
C THR A 246 38.75 46.16 3.79
N LEU A 247 39.41 45.35 4.62
CA LEU A 247 40.47 45.82 5.51
C LEU A 247 41.60 46.45 4.67
N ALA A 248 41.97 47.69 5.00
CA ALA A 248 43.06 48.42 4.33
C ALA A 248 44.42 47.83 4.68
N GLU A 249 44.56 47.32 5.91
CA GLU A 249 45.77 46.70 6.46
C GLU A 249 45.43 45.43 7.25
N ALA A 250 46.44 44.66 7.65
CA ALA A 250 46.23 43.45 8.44
C ALA A 250 45.84 43.82 9.88
N ALA A 251 44.80 43.17 10.41
CA ALA A 251 44.34 43.35 11.79
C ALA A 251 44.96 42.26 12.69
N ALA A 252 45.61 42.65 13.77
CA ALA A 252 46.03 41.71 14.81
C ALA A 252 44.81 41.10 15.51
N ALA A 253 44.98 39.92 16.12
CA ALA A 253 43.92 39.34 16.95
C ALA A 253 43.56 40.30 18.10
N ASP A 254 42.27 40.39 18.41
CA ASP A 254 41.72 41.19 19.50
C ASP A 254 42.07 42.69 19.45
N SER A 255 42.33 43.21 18.25
CA SER A 255 42.56 44.64 18.05
C SER A 255 41.28 45.44 18.31
N ALA A 256 41.37 46.52 19.09
CA ALA A 256 40.21 47.36 19.40
C ALA A 256 39.67 48.16 18.20
N THR A 257 40.51 48.37 17.18
CA THR A 257 40.17 49.14 15.99
C THR A 257 40.74 48.48 14.74
N VAL A 258 40.02 48.58 13.64
CA VAL A 258 40.49 48.16 12.31
C VAL A 258 40.24 49.22 11.26
N THR A 259 41.18 49.36 10.32
CA THR A 259 41.10 50.33 9.23
C THR A 259 40.53 49.66 7.99
N VAL A 260 39.46 50.21 7.42
CA VAL A 260 38.81 49.73 6.19
C VAL A 260 38.81 50.81 5.12
N ARG A 261 38.68 50.42 3.86
CA ARG A 261 38.53 51.39 2.76
C ARG A 261 37.20 52.14 2.86
N ALA A 262 37.20 53.43 2.59
CA ALA A 262 35.97 54.22 2.52
C ALA A 262 35.14 53.77 1.31
N VAL A 263 33.84 53.58 1.52
CA VAL A 263 32.86 53.21 0.48
C VAL A 263 31.56 54.00 0.68
N PRO A 264 30.75 54.22 -0.36
CA PRO A 264 29.46 54.89 -0.21
C PRO A 264 28.57 54.18 0.84
N GLY A 265 28.02 54.95 1.78
CA GLY A 265 27.19 54.45 2.89
C GLY A 265 27.96 54.01 4.14
N LEU A 266 29.30 54.17 4.17
CA LEU A 266 30.15 54.02 5.35
C LEU A 266 30.55 55.40 5.87
N ASP A 267 29.58 56.13 6.42
CA ASP A 267 29.73 57.47 6.99
C ASP A 267 29.01 57.52 8.35
N PRO A 268 29.65 57.97 9.44
CA PRO A 268 29.00 58.08 10.76
C PRO A 268 27.75 58.98 10.76
N ASP A 269 27.66 59.99 9.89
CA ASP A 269 26.51 60.90 9.84
C ASP A 269 25.26 60.25 9.21
N GLU A 270 25.45 59.18 8.44
CA GLU A 270 24.39 58.42 7.77
C GLU A 270 24.05 57.10 8.49
N LEU A 271 24.77 56.77 9.57
CA LEU A 271 24.68 55.50 10.27
C LEU A 271 24.27 55.69 11.74
N PRO A 272 23.66 54.67 12.38
CA PRO A 272 23.50 54.64 13.82
C PRO A 272 24.85 54.68 14.56
N ASP A 273 24.86 55.18 15.80
CA ASP A 273 26.04 55.25 16.69
C ASP A 273 26.88 53.96 16.75
N GLN A 274 26.20 52.81 16.62
CA GLN A 274 26.84 51.50 16.50
C GLN A 274 26.13 50.66 15.44
N VAL A 275 26.91 50.02 14.57
CA VAL A 275 26.45 49.12 13.52
C VAL A 275 27.05 47.73 13.68
N TRP A 276 26.38 46.72 13.14
CA TRP A 276 26.95 45.38 13.05
C TRP A 276 27.71 45.22 11.73
N VAL A 277 28.91 44.66 11.82
CA VAL A 277 29.72 44.28 10.66
C VAL A 277 30.10 42.81 10.76
N GLY A 278 30.04 42.12 9.63
CA GLY A 278 30.55 40.76 9.46
C GLY A 278 31.98 40.82 8.94
N VAL A 279 32.90 40.12 9.63
CA VAL A 279 34.29 39.97 9.21
C VAL A 279 34.68 38.50 9.36
N GLY A 280 35.02 37.85 8.24
CA GLY A 280 35.20 36.40 8.22
C GLY A 280 33.92 35.65 8.62
N ALA A 281 34.01 34.76 9.61
CA ALA A 281 32.87 34.02 10.17
C ALA A 281 32.20 34.72 11.36
N GLY A 282 32.77 35.81 11.87
CA GLY A 282 32.32 36.55 13.04
C GLY A 282 31.42 37.74 12.69
N ARG A 283 30.57 38.13 13.63
CA ARG A 283 29.78 39.36 13.56
C ARG A 283 30.11 40.21 14.78
N HIS A 284 30.39 41.48 14.55
CA HIS A 284 30.89 42.37 15.58
C HIS A 284 30.16 43.70 15.55
N ARG A 285 29.95 44.29 16.72
CA ARG A 285 29.38 45.63 16.85
C ARG A 285 30.51 46.65 16.83
N VAL A 286 30.40 47.65 15.96
CA VAL A 286 31.42 48.68 15.76
C VAL A 286 30.82 50.08 15.75
N THR A 287 31.60 51.05 16.20
CA THR A 287 31.38 52.47 15.92
C THR A 287 32.22 52.87 14.71
N VAL A 288 31.62 53.62 13.79
CA VAL A 288 32.26 54.06 12.54
C VAL A 288 32.89 55.44 12.77
N GLY A 289 34.18 55.58 12.49
CA GLY A 289 34.87 56.87 12.54
C GLY A 289 34.63 57.71 11.28
N ALA A 290 34.94 59.01 11.34
CA ALA A 290 34.87 59.87 10.16
C ALA A 290 35.89 59.44 9.09
N PRO A 291 35.52 59.45 7.79
CA PRO A 291 36.43 59.09 6.71
C PRO A 291 37.59 60.08 6.60
N SER A 292 38.83 59.57 6.49
CA SER A 292 40.06 60.34 6.29
C SER A 292 40.95 59.63 5.29
N ASP A 293 41.49 60.35 4.30
CA ASP A 293 42.40 59.81 3.27
C ASP A 293 41.91 58.54 2.53
N GLY A 294 40.60 58.39 2.36
CA GLY A 294 39.99 57.23 1.68
C GLY A 294 39.90 55.98 2.55
N GLU A 295 40.11 56.11 3.86
CA GLU A 295 40.00 55.05 4.86
C GLU A 295 39.06 55.47 6.01
N VAL A 296 38.51 54.47 6.69
CA VAL A 296 37.59 54.63 7.82
C VAL A 296 38.05 53.69 8.94
N VAL A 297 38.13 54.20 10.16
CA VAL A 297 38.44 53.39 11.34
C VAL A 297 37.14 52.85 11.93
N LEU A 298 37.05 51.53 12.12
CA LEU A 298 35.99 50.87 12.86
C LEU A 298 36.49 50.54 14.27
N THR A 299 35.76 50.96 15.30
CA THR A 299 36.08 50.65 16.70
C THR A 299 35.15 49.57 17.22
N PHE A 300 35.69 48.42 17.61
CA PHE A 300 34.90 47.32 18.16
C PHE A 300 34.37 47.62 19.56
N ALA A 301 33.10 47.33 19.79
CA ALA A 301 32.50 47.39 21.12
C ALA A 301 33.12 46.34 22.07
N THR A 302 33.48 45.18 21.52
CA THR A 302 34.25 44.12 22.20
C THR A 302 35.30 43.59 21.22
N ALA A 303 36.56 43.66 21.60
CA ALA A 303 37.68 43.17 20.80
C ALA A 303 37.93 41.69 21.08
N ASP A 304 37.13 40.83 20.45
CA ASP A 304 37.25 39.37 20.50
C ASP A 304 37.14 38.86 19.06
N HIS A 305 38.29 38.73 18.40
CA HIS A 305 38.36 38.30 17.01
C HIS A 305 39.75 37.77 16.63
N PRO A 306 39.84 36.78 15.71
CA PRO A 306 41.13 36.30 15.24
C PRO A 306 41.84 37.37 14.40
N ALA A 307 43.14 37.17 14.16
CA ALA A 307 43.90 38.02 13.25
C ALA A 307 43.35 37.88 11.81
N TRP A 308 43.25 39.01 11.10
CA TRP A 308 42.74 39.05 9.73
C TRP A 308 43.77 39.65 8.78
N PRO A 309 44.00 39.06 7.59
CA PRO A 309 44.88 39.64 6.59
C PRO A 309 44.28 40.90 5.97
N ALA A 310 45.14 41.77 5.44
CA ALA A 310 44.71 42.90 4.61
C ALA A 310 43.87 42.39 3.43
N GLY A 311 42.83 43.15 3.06
CA GLY A 311 41.89 42.76 2.00
C GLY A 311 40.73 41.86 2.46
N THR A 312 40.67 41.44 3.73
CA THR A 312 39.51 40.70 4.26
C THR A 312 38.23 41.52 4.11
N ALA A 313 37.17 40.91 3.60
CA ALA A 313 35.89 41.56 3.40
C ALA A 313 35.21 41.91 4.73
N VAL A 314 34.71 43.15 4.81
CA VAL A 314 33.92 43.68 5.91
C VAL A 314 32.58 44.12 5.33
N GLN A 315 31.50 43.48 5.76
CA GLN A 315 30.16 43.79 5.27
C GLN A 315 29.28 44.28 6.41
N ARG A 316 28.48 45.33 6.17
CA ARG A 316 27.43 45.71 7.12
C ARG A 316 26.39 44.60 7.22
N VAL A 317 26.09 44.19 8.45
CA VAL A 317 24.97 43.30 8.77
C VAL A 317 23.89 44.16 9.42
N ARG A 318 22.72 44.25 8.80
CA ARG A 318 21.59 45.03 9.30
C ARG A 318 20.78 44.23 10.31
N ARG A 319 20.04 44.92 11.19
CA ARG A 319 19.06 44.26 12.05
C ARG A 319 17.87 43.75 11.22
N ALA A 320 17.43 42.53 11.49
CA ALA A 320 16.17 42.00 11.01
C ALA A 320 14.99 42.48 11.86
N THR A 321 15.22 42.74 13.16
CA THR A 321 14.26 43.34 14.09
C THR A 321 14.88 44.53 14.81
N SER A 322 14.33 45.73 14.60
CA SER A 322 14.80 46.97 15.24
C SER A 322 14.25 47.17 16.66
N ALA A 323 13.13 46.52 16.98
CA ALA A 323 12.50 46.47 18.30
C ALA A 323 11.91 45.08 18.55
N ASP A 324 11.58 44.80 19.81
CA ASP A 324 10.84 43.60 20.18
C ASP A 324 9.48 43.58 19.47
N GLY A 325 9.16 42.49 18.78
CA GLY A 325 7.92 42.43 18.01
C GLY A 325 7.57 41.04 17.48
N ALA A 326 6.33 40.90 17.04
CA ALA A 326 5.81 39.62 16.51
C ALA A 326 5.99 39.46 15.00
N ALA A 327 6.47 40.50 14.30
CA ALA A 327 6.62 40.50 12.85
C ALA A 327 8.09 40.56 12.44
N VAL A 328 8.46 39.74 11.46
CA VAL A 328 9.80 39.73 10.87
C VAL A 328 9.71 39.46 9.38
N ARG A 329 10.61 40.05 8.60
CA ARG A 329 10.69 39.79 7.15
C ARG A 329 11.56 38.58 6.88
N VAL A 330 11.08 37.66 6.05
CA VAL A 330 11.70 36.36 5.77
C VAL A 330 11.78 36.16 4.27
N ALA A 331 12.97 35.91 3.74
CA ALA A 331 13.12 35.63 2.33
C ALA A 331 12.57 34.22 2.02
N GLY A 332 11.67 34.12 1.04
CA GLY A 332 11.03 32.86 0.71
C GLY A 332 9.89 32.48 1.65
N ALA A 333 9.24 33.47 2.29
CA ALA A 333 8.08 33.29 3.17
C ALA A 333 6.93 32.49 2.52
N SER A 334 6.86 32.42 1.19
CA SER A 334 5.91 31.58 0.44
C SER A 334 6.04 30.07 0.70
N ARG A 335 7.15 29.61 1.31
CA ARG A 335 7.33 28.22 1.75
C ARG A 335 6.71 27.94 3.12
N LEU A 336 6.38 28.98 3.88
CA LEU A 336 5.66 28.87 5.14
C LEU A 336 4.15 28.82 4.89
N TYR A 337 3.40 28.45 5.92
CA TYR A 337 1.95 28.35 5.88
C TYR A 337 1.36 28.80 7.23
N PRO A 338 0.07 29.17 7.29
CA PRO A 338 -0.61 29.43 8.56
C PRO A 338 -0.46 28.22 9.51
N ASP A 339 -0.19 28.48 10.78
CA ASP A 339 0.11 27.49 11.82
C ASP A 339 1.43 26.70 11.63
N ALA A 340 2.31 27.12 10.71
CA ALA A 340 3.66 26.58 10.63
C ALA A 340 4.44 26.83 11.94
N LEU A 341 5.13 25.79 12.43
CA LEU A 341 6.06 25.92 13.54
C LEU A 341 7.42 26.32 13.00
N VAL A 342 8.01 27.36 13.57
CA VAL A 342 9.30 27.91 13.14
C VAL A 342 10.22 28.07 14.32
N GLN A 343 11.49 27.75 14.12
CA GLN A 343 12.53 27.83 15.12
C GLN A 343 13.57 28.88 14.70
N ILE A 344 13.91 29.78 15.62
CA ILE A 344 14.91 30.83 15.42
C ILE A 344 15.93 30.75 16.55
N ASP A 345 17.21 30.74 16.19
CA ASP A 345 18.33 30.82 17.13
C ASP A 345 18.73 32.30 17.31
N SER A 346 18.74 32.77 18.55
CA SER A 346 19.16 34.12 18.91
C SER A 346 19.97 34.09 20.21
N ALA A 347 21.26 34.42 20.11
CA ALA A 347 22.15 34.67 21.23
C ALA A 347 22.19 33.53 22.29
N GLY A 348 22.24 32.27 21.84
CA GLY A 348 22.32 31.11 22.74
C GLY A 348 20.96 30.66 23.30
N THR A 349 19.85 31.18 22.76
CA THR A 349 18.50 30.71 23.05
C THR A 349 17.79 30.35 21.76
N ILE A 350 17.27 29.14 21.72
CA ILE A 350 16.46 28.65 20.60
C ILE A 350 15.00 28.94 20.94
N ARG A 351 14.30 29.66 20.07
CA ARG A 351 12.88 30.00 20.22
C ARG A 351 12.07 29.29 19.16
N THR A 352 11.06 28.54 19.61
CA THR A 352 10.05 27.97 18.72
C THR A 352 8.76 28.77 18.81
N ARG A 353 8.16 29.07 17.66
CA ARG A 353 6.99 29.94 17.51
C ARG A 353 6.06 29.42 16.42
N ARG A 354 4.79 29.76 16.52
CA ARG A 354 3.80 29.45 15.49
C ARG A 354 3.55 30.66 14.61
N VAL A 355 3.53 30.45 13.30
CA VAL A 355 3.19 31.48 12.31
C VAL A 355 1.68 31.74 12.35
N THR A 356 1.29 32.99 12.62
CA THR A 356 -0.11 33.43 12.70
C THR A 356 -0.57 34.12 11.42
N ALA A 357 0.34 34.78 10.69
CA ALA A 357 0.02 35.43 9.42
C ALA A 357 1.24 35.54 8.50
N ILE A 358 1.00 35.56 7.18
CA ILE A 358 2.02 35.79 6.15
C ILE A 358 1.46 36.82 5.17
N ARG A 359 2.20 37.91 4.93
CA ARG A 359 1.86 38.96 3.96
C ARG A 359 3.08 39.34 3.13
N GLY A 360 3.18 38.75 1.93
CA GLY A 360 4.40 38.88 1.13
C GLY A 360 5.58 38.24 1.85
N ASP A 361 6.62 39.03 2.12
CA ASP A 361 7.80 38.59 2.89
C ASP A 361 7.65 38.77 4.40
N GLU A 362 6.59 39.44 4.87
CA GLU A 362 6.37 39.66 6.31
C GLU A 362 5.65 38.47 6.94
N VAL A 363 6.26 37.92 8.00
CA VAL A 363 5.76 36.78 8.75
C VAL A 363 5.46 37.23 10.18
N THR A 364 4.23 37.01 10.63
CA THR A 364 3.80 37.26 12.02
C THR A 364 3.75 35.95 12.79
N ILE A 365 4.22 35.97 14.04
CA ILE A 365 4.23 34.83 14.96
C ILE A 365 3.33 35.05 16.18
N ASP A 366 3.11 34.01 16.99
CA ASP A 366 2.24 34.02 18.18
C ASP A 366 2.88 34.56 19.48
N GLY A 367 4.08 35.15 19.37
CA GLY A 367 4.79 35.77 20.49
C GLY A 367 5.76 36.85 20.03
N THR A 368 6.69 37.21 20.89
CA THR A 368 7.66 38.27 20.61
C THR A 368 9.02 37.69 20.20
N LEU A 369 9.63 38.28 19.17
CA LEU A 369 11.04 38.11 18.81
C LEU A 369 11.86 39.24 19.43
N PRO A 370 13.07 38.96 19.95
CA PRO A 370 13.91 39.98 20.55
C PRO A 370 14.41 40.99 19.50
N ALA A 371 14.62 42.22 19.94
CA ALA A 371 15.39 43.22 19.24
C ALA A 371 16.82 42.73 19.07
N GLY A 372 17.38 42.88 17.86
CA GLY A 372 18.77 42.52 17.59
C GLY A 372 18.99 41.19 16.88
N LEU A 373 17.93 40.54 16.38
CA LEU A 373 18.10 39.58 15.28
C LEU A 373 18.73 40.29 14.08
N LEU A 374 19.58 39.59 13.36
CA LEU A 374 20.35 40.15 12.25
C LEU A 374 19.88 39.56 10.91
N GLU A 375 20.09 40.31 9.83
CA GLU A 375 19.83 39.79 8.49
C GLU A 375 20.68 38.53 8.22
N ASN A 376 20.10 37.57 7.51
CA ASN A 376 20.62 36.22 7.29
C ASN A 376 20.64 35.27 8.50
N ASP A 377 20.13 35.69 9.66
CA ASP A 377 19.73 34.73 10.70
C ASP A 377 18.72 33.75 10.15
N ARG A 378 18.72 32.53 10.71
CA ARG A 378 18.03 31.40 10.11
C ARG A 378 16.76 31.10 10.89
N LEU A 379 15.64 31.19 10.18
CA LEU A 379 14.35 30.71 10.60
C LEU A 379 14.13 29.33 9.97
N THR A 380 14.04 28.30 10.80
CA THR A 380 13.89 26.91 10.36
C THR A 380 12.46 26.45 10.56
N LEU A 381 11.81 25.99 9.49
CA LEU A 381 10.52 25.33 9.56
C LEU A 381 10.65 23.99 10.28
N VAL A 382 9.77 23.75 11.24
CA VAL A 382 9.70 22.53 12.05
C VAL A 382 8.56 21.65 11.54
N GLU A 383 8.92 20.46 11.08
CA GLU A 383 8.00 19.43 10.59
C GLU A 383 8.27 18.10 11.30
N ALA A 384 7.48 17.08 10.99
CA ALA A 384 7.68 15.74 11.50
C ALA A 384 7.92 14.73 10.37
N GLU A 385 8.63 13.67 10.74
CA GLU A 385 8.70 12.42 10.00
C GLU A 385 8.09 11.31 10.85
N VAL A 386 7.19 10.52 10.26
CA VAL A 386 6.68 9.28 10.85
C VAL A 386 7.39 8.12 10.18
N THR A 387 8.06 7.29 10.98
CA THR A 387 8.60 5.99 10.54
C THR A 387 7.80 4.88 11.19
N ALA A 388 7.25 3.97 10.40
CA ALA A 388 6.58 2.76 10.88
C ALA A 388 7.25 1.52 10.27
N GLY A 389 7.51 0.50 11.08
CA GLY A 389 8.11 -0.73 10.56
C GLY A 389 7.92 -1.94 11.44
N TYR A 390 8.09 -3.12 10.85
CA TYR A 390 8.03 -4.42 11.52
C TYR A 390 8.96 -5.41 10.82
N SER A 391 9.31 -6.51 11.49
CA SER A 391 9.99 -7.65 10.88
C SER A 391 8.96 -8.66 10.37
N ASP A 392 9.06 -9.05 9.10
CA ASP A 392 8.16 -10.04 8.53
C ASP A 392 8.49 -11.48 8.98
N ALA A 393 7.73 -12.46 8.49
CA ALA A 393 7.90 -13.87 8.84
C ALA A 393 9.24 -14.48 8.38
N ARG A 394 9.99 -13.83 7.48
CA ARG A 394 11.34 -14.23 7.05
C ARG A 394 12.42 -13.53 7.88
N GLY A 395 12.04 -12.57 8.72
CA GLY A 395 12.95 -11.70 9.46
C GLY A 395 13.37 -10.45 8.66
N ASP A 396 12.82 -10.23 7.47
CA ASP A 396 13.12 -9.06 6.65
C ASP A 396 12.43 -7.82 7.24
N ALA A 397 13.14 -6.69 7.29
CA ALA A 397 12.60 -5.44 7.82
C ALA A 397 11.72 -4.74 6.77
N VAL A 398 10.44 -4.54 7.09
CA VAL A 398 9.52 -3.72 6.31
C VAL A 398 9.41 -2.36 6.99
N THR A 399 9.71 -1.27 6.27
CA THR A 399 9.71 0.08 6.83
C THR A 399 9.06 1.06 5.86
N GLU A 400 8.20 1.93 6.40
CA GLU A 400 7.60 3.06 5.73
C GLU A 400 8.07 4.37 6.41
N ARG A 401 8.40 5.39 5.61
CA ARG A 401 8.77 6.72 6.09
C ARG A 401 7.93 7.79 5.42
N LEU A 402 7.28 8.63 6.22
CA LEU A 402 6.50 9.77 5.77
C LEU A 402 7.10 11.05 6.35
N GLY A 403 7.81 11.83 5.54
CA GLY A 403 8.37 13.13 5.90
C GLY A 403 7.49 14.32 5.52
N ASN A 404 7.94 15.51 5.92
CA ASN A 404 7.31 16.82 5.67
C ASN A 404 5.88 16.90 6.21
N LEU A 405 5.67 16.38 7.42
CA LEU A 405 4.36 16.34 8.06
C LEU A 405 4.15 17.57 8.95
N ARG A 406 3.00 18.21 8.79
CA ARG A 406 2.59 19.36 9.62
C ARG A 406 2.05 18.86 10.95
N LEU A 407 2.49 19.50 12.03
CA LEU A 407 2.09 19.18 13.40
C LEU A 407 0.86 19.95 13.86
N LEU A 408 0.49 21.00 13.12
CA LEU A 408 -0.71 21.82 13.36
C LEU A 408 -1.51 21.97 12.06
N GLY A 409 -2.81 22.27 12.22
CA GLY A 409 -3.77 22.37 11.12
C GLY A 409 -4.32 21.02 10.65
N ASP A 410 -5.32 21.06 9.77
CA ASP A 410 -6.11 19.91 9.29
C ASP A 410 -5.90 19.61 7.80
N GLY A 411 -4.96 20.30 7.13
CA GLY A 411 -4.69 20.14 5.70
C GLY A 411 -4.16 18.74 5.31
N PRO A 412 -4.04 18.45 4.00
CA PRO A 412 -3.62 17.13 3.49
C PRO A 412 -2.24 16.65 3.98
N SER A 413 -1.35 17.58 4.29
CA SER A 413 -0.01 17.31 4.83
C SER A 413 0.06 17.33 6.36
N SER A 414 -1.07 17.51 7.06
CA SER A 414 -1.10 17.30 8.52
C SER A 414 -0.75 15.85 8.84
N LEU A 415 -0.07 15.62 9.96
CA LEU A 415 0.43 14.30 10.35
C LEU A 415 -0.68 13.24 10.29
N VAL A 416 -1.84 13.52 10.87
CA VAL A 416 -2.98 12.58 10.92
C VAL A 416 -3.53 12.30 9.52
N THR A 417 -3.84 13.33 8.74
CA THR A 417 -4.42 13.18 7.39
C THR A 417 -3.43 12.51 6.43
N ALA A 418 -2.15 12.88 6.49
CA ALA A 418 -1.11 12.31 5.65
C ALA A 418 -0.87 10.83 5.98
N VAL A 419 -0.81 10.44 7.26
CA VAL A 419 -0.68 9.03 7.66
C VAL A 419 -1.90 8.24 7.19
N ASN A 420 -3.11 8.74 7.42
CA ASN A 420 -4.33 8.00 7.06
C ASN A 420 -4.53 7.82 5.54
N SER A 421 -4.01 8.75 4.73
CA SER A 421 -4.11 8.70 3.27
C SER A 421 -2.95 7.95 2.59
N ARG A 422 -1.74 8.00 3.14
CA ARG A 422 -0.52 7.50 2.48
C ARG A 422 0.02 6.21 3.06
N SER A 423 -0.23 5.93 4.35
CA SER A 423 0.39 4.78 5.01
C SER A 423 -0.33 3.45 4.74
N GLN A 424 0.47 2.41 4.51
CA GLN A 424 -0.01 1.04 4.35
C GLN A 424 0.06 0.24 5.66
N LEU A 425 0.82 0.73 6.65
CA LEU A 425 1.08 0.00 7.89
C LEU A 425 0.25 0.48 9.08
N VAL A 426 0.00 1.78 9.19
CA VAL A 426 -0.67 2.40 10.34
C VAL A 426 -1.71 3.45 9.93
N ARG A 427 -2.61 3.72 10.87
CA ARG A 427 -3.56 4.83 10.91
C ARG A 427 -3.27 5.67 12.15
N ALA A 428 -3.61 6.95 12.10
CA ALA A 428 -3.41 7.90 13.18
C ALA A 428 -4.74 8.57 13.57
N GLU A 429 -4.91 8.83 14.86
CA GLU A 429 -6.03 9.58 15.44
C GLU A 429 -5.45 10.58 16.44
N GLY A 430 -5.78 11.87 16.29
CA GLY A 430 -5.40 12.89 17.26
C GLY A 430 -6.27 12.77 18.52
N LEU A 431 -5.65 12.58 19.68
CA LEU A 431 -6.34 12.52 20.98
C LEU A 431 -6.29 13.85 21.74
N GLY A 432 -5.43 14.74 21.32
CA GLY A 432 -5.23 16.07 21.87
C GLY A 432 -4.32 16.91 20.96
N PRO A 433 -3.71 17.98 21.48
CA PRO A 433 -2.67 18.70 20.75
C PRO A 433 -1.51 17.77 20.39
N LEU A 434 -1.13 17.73 19.11
CA LEU A 434 0.02 16.93 18.66
C LEU A 434 1.34 17.46 19.23
N VAL A 435 1.39 18.73 19.59
CA VAL A 435 2.54 19.38 20.22
C VAL A 435 2.10 20.25 21.39
N ALA A 436 2.97 20.42 22.39
CA ALA A 436 2.79 21.45 23.41
C ALA A 436 3.56 22.71 23.01
N LEU A 437 2.84 23.76 22.65
CA LEU A 437 3.45 25.04 22.28
C LEU A 437 4.13 25.69 23.49
N PRO A 438 5.36 26.22 23.34
CA PRO A 438 6.04 26.98 24.39
C PRO A 438 5.22 28.18 24.83
N ALA A 439 4.93 28.30 26.14
CA ALA A 439 4.20 29.44 26.69
C ALA A 439 5.07 30.69 26.89
N GLY A 440 6.40 30.53 26.94
CA GLY A 440 7.35 31.59 27.20
C GLY A 440 8.74 31.31 26.60
N ASP A 441 9.65 32.25 26.80
CA ASP A 441 11.06 32.07 26.44
C ASP A 441 11.72 31.04 27.35
N GLY A 442 12.52 30.14 26.76
CA GLY A 442 13.23 29.10 27.52
C GLY A 442 12.44 27.79 27.69
N GLU A 443 11.23 27.69 27.15
CA GLU A 443 10.42 26.47 27.19
C GLU A 443 10.62 25.61 25.91
N PRO A 444 10.76 24.28 26.03
CA PRO A 444 10.92 23.38 24.90
C PRO A 444 9.60 23.18 24.13
N LEU A 445 9.68 22.89 22.83
CA LEU A 445 8.55 22.36 22.07
C LEU A 445 8.49 20.85 22.26
N LEU A 446 7.43 20.33 22.88
CA LEU A 446 7.24 18.89 23.06
C LEU A 446 6.47 18.29 21.88
N PHE A 447 6.89 17.10 21.44
CA PHE A 447 6.40 16.36 20.28
C PHE A 447 5.73 15.05 20.71
N PRO A 448 5.02 14.36 19.80
CA PRO A 448 4.56 13.01 20.08
C PRO A 448 5.76 12.09 20.33
N SER A 449 5.96 11.65 21.57
CA SER A 449 7.05 10.74 21.92
C SER A 449 6.65 9.79 23.03
N LEU A 450 7.35 8.67 23.12
CA LEU A 450 7.29 7.82 24.30
C LEU A 450 8.10 8.42 25.46
N PRO A 451 7.79 8.05 26.71
CA PRO A 451 8.59 8.43 27.86
C PRO A 451 10.05 8.00 27.72
N ASP A 452 10.32 6.78 27.26
CA ASP A 452 11.68 6.24 27.12
C ASP A 452 12.37 6.65 25.81
N GLY A 453 11.77 7.52 25.00
CA GLY A 453 12.29 7.93 23.69
C GLY A 453 12.34 6.83 22.63
N GLY A 454 11.83 5.64 22.95
CA GLY A 454 11.76 4.50 22.05
C GLY A 454 10.68 4.63 20.99
N GLY A 455 10.56 3.61 20.16
CA GLY A 455 9.47 3.48 19.20
C GLY A 455 8.22 2.96 19.88
N LEU A 456 7.07 3.56 19.57
CA LEU A 456 5.77 3.05 20.00
C LEU A 456 5.56 1.64 19.46
N GLY A 457 5.64 0.66 20.35
CA GLY A 457 5.12 -0.68 20.11
C GLY A 457 3.60 -0.64 20.17
N LEU A 458 2.94 -1.18 19.14
CA LEU A 458 1.49 -1.39 19.20
C LEU A 458 1.19 -2.68 19.97
N ALA A 459 0.07 -2.71 20.69
CA ALA A 459 -0.37 -3.84 21.49
C ALA A 459 -1.85 -4.17 21.21
N ASP A 460 -2.36 -5.24 21.82
CA ASP A 460 -3.79 -5.62 21.83
C ASP A 460 -4.42 -5.90 20.46
N GLY A 461 -3.62 -6.18 19.44
CA GLY A 461 -4.11 -6.67 18.15
C GLY A 461 -4.47 -8.14 18.22
N ASP A 462 -5.68 -8.50 17.82
CA ASP A 462 -6.17 -9.88 17.82
C ASP A 462 -6.75 -10.22 16.44
N ASP A 463 -6.43 -11.41 15.96
CA ASP A 463 -7.03 -11.95 14.73
C ASP A 463 -8.48 -12.41 14.97
N GLY A 464 -8.87 -12.66 16.22
CA GLY A 464 -10.23 -13.02 16.60
C GLY A 464 -10.67 -14.40 16.09
N TYR A 465 -9.73 -15.32 15.81
CA TYR A 465 -10.04 -16.62 15.20
C TYR A 465 -11.05 -17.48 15.97
N ALA A 466 -11.16 -17.28 17.29
CA ALA A 466 -12.17 -17.96 18.11
C ALA A 466 -13.62 -17.61 17.73
N GLY A 467 -13.84 -16.43 17.14
CA GLY A 467 -15.13 -15.97 16.65
C GLY A 467 -15.33 -16.16 15.14
N LEU A 468 -14.37 -16.76 14.42
CA LEU A 468 -14.50 -17.05 12.99
C LEU A 468 -15.64 -18.05 12.79
N SER A 469 -16.48 -17.81 11.79
CA SER A 469 -17.65 -18.62 11.46
C SER A 469 -17.81 -18.82 9.95
N VAL A 470 -18.65 -19.79 9.54
CA VAL A 470 -18.97 -20.02 8.12
C VAL A 470 -19.68 -18.82 7.48
N ALA A 471 -20.37 -18.02 8.28
CA ALA A 471 -21.02 -16.79 7.82
C ALA A 471 -20.01 -15.73 7.36
N ASP A 472 -18.81 -15.69 7.95
CA ASP A 472 -17.76 -14.75 7.53
C ASP A 472 -17.22 -15.09 6.13
N PHE A 473 -17.24 -16.37 5.76
CA PHE A 473 -16.87 -16.84 4.42
C PHE A 473 -18.00 -16.67 3.41
N ALA A 474 -19.23 -17.03 3.77
CA ALA A 474 -20.40 -16.79 2.92
C ALA A 474 -20.54 -15.30 2.60
N GLY A 475 -20.40 -14.45 3.63
CA GLY A 475 -20.46 -13.01 3.51
C GLY A 475 -21.88 -12.46 3.56
N ALA A 476 -21.97 -11.14 3.63
CA ALA A 476 -23.22 -10.39 3.63
C ALA A 476 -23.18 -9.27 2.59
N ASP A 477 -24.34 -8.97 2.02
CA ASP A 477 -24.50 -7.82 1.12
C ASP A 477 -24.68 -6.53 1.93
N GLY A 478 -23.62 -5.72 1.98
CA GLY A 478 -23.63 -4.37 2.54
C GLY A 478 -23.72 -3.27 1.48
N GLY A 479 -23.87 -3.63 0.20
CA GLY A 479 -23.65 -2.74 -0.94
C GLY A 479 -22.19 -2.63 -1.37
N SER A 480 -21.96 -2.00 -2.52
CA SER A 480 -20.64 -2.02 -3.17
C SER A 480 -19.54 -1.43 -2.28
N GLY A 481 -18.44 -2.17 -2.13
CA GLY A 481 -17.31 -1.83 -1.24
C GLY A 481 -17.55 -2.16 0.24
N ALA A 482 -18.78 -2.52 0.64
CA ALA A 482 -19.11 -2.94 2.00
C ALA A 482 -19.45 -4.44 2.11
N ARG A 483 -19.54 -5.15 0.97
CA ARG A 483 -19.72 -6.60 0.92
C ARG A 483 -18.57 -7.36 1.57
N THR A 484 -18.90 -8.49 2.18
CA THR A 484 -17.95 -9.41 2.84
C THR A 484 -18.01 -10.80 2.21
N GLY A 485 -17.07 -11.69 2.56
CA GLY A 485 -17.05 -13.09 2.11
C GLY A 485 -17.12 -13.26 0.59
N ILE A 486 -17.82 -14.31 0.15
CA ILE A 486 -18.08 -14.65 -1.27
C ILE A 486 -18.85 -13.53 -1.96
N VAL A 487 -19.85 -12.95 -1.29
CA VAL A 487 -20.70 -11.86 -1.83
C VAL A 487 -19.86 -10.66 -2.29
N ALA A 488 -18.69 -10.41 -1.68
CA ALA A 488 -17.82 -9.32 -2.14
C ALA A 488 -17.26 -9.48 -3.56
N LEU A 489 -17.25 -10.70 -4.11
CA LEU A 489 -16.83 -10.94 -5.49
C LEU A 489 -17.83 -10.39 -6.50
N GLU A 490 -19.05 -10.02 -6.09
CA GLU A 490 -20.02 -9.30 -6.95
C GLU A 490 -19.55 -7.89 -7.32
N ASP A 491 -18.59 -7.30 -6.59
CA ASP A 491 -18.08 -5.96 -6.90
C ASP A 491 -17.08 -5.94 -8.07
N VAL A 492 -16.77 -7.11 -8.63
CA VAL A 492 -15.77 -7.34 -9.67
C VAL A 492 -16.34 -8.26 -10.75
N ASP A 493 -16.69 -7.66 -11.89
CA ASP A 493 -17.32 -8.36 -13.02
C ASP A 493 -16.32 -9.28 -13.75
N GLU A 494 -15.04 -8.89 -13.83
CA GLU A 494 -14.00 -9.66 -14.55
C GLU A 494 -13.71 -11.07 -13.99
N VAL A 495 -14.27 -11.45 -12.84
CA VAL A 495 -14.00 -12.72 -12.16
C VAL A 495 -14.73 -13.87 -12.87
N ALA A 496 -13.99 -14.76 -13.53
CA ALA A 496 -14.55 -15.92 -14.24
C ALA A 496 -14.36 -17.26 -13.50
N ILE A 497 -13.45 -17.33 -12.53
CA ILE A 497 -13.16 -18.54 -11.74
C ILE A 497 -13.25 -18.18 -10.26
N VAL A 498 -14.00 -18.94 -9.47
CA VAL A 498 -14.11 -18.68 -8.02
C VAL A 498 -13.77 -19.90 -7.17
N ALA A 499 -13.12 -19.66 -6.03
CA ALA A 499 -12.79 -20.69 -5.06
C ALA A 499 -12.72 -20.13 -3.63
N VAL A 500 -13.02 -20.99 -2.66
CA VAL A 500 -12.74 -20.74 -1.22
C VAL A 500 -11.84 -21.87 -0.72
N PRO A 501 -10.53 -21.84 -1.05
CA PRO A 501 -9.64 -22.98 -0.84
C PRO A 501 -9.61 -23.45 0.61
N GLY A 502 -9.82 -24.76 0.80
CA GLY A 502 -9.69 -25.42 2.10
C GLY A 502 -10.95 -25.35 2.96
N MET A 503 -12.05 -24.78 2.44
CA MET A 503 -13.34 -24.78 3.12
C MET A 503 -14.23 -25.87 2.52
N TRP A 504 -14.41 -26.98 3.25
CA TRP A 504 -15.31 -28.07 2.86
C TRP A 504 -16.69 -27.95 3.51
N SER A 505 -16.94 -26.90 4.29
CA SER A 505 -18.25 -26.54 4.82
C SER A 505 -19.32 -26.61 3.72
N GLY A 506 -20.38 -27.39 3.96
CA GLY A 506 -21.52 -27.49 3.05
C GLY A 506 -22.19 -26.13 2.85
N THR A 507 -22.26 -25.31 3.89
CA THR A 507 -22.77 -23.93 3.82
C THR A 507 -21.91 -23.06 2.90
N VAL A 508 -20.58 -23.07 3.06
CA VAL A 508 -19.67 -22.27 2.24
C VAL A 508 -19.66 -22.73 0.78
N GLN A 509 -19.67 -24.04 0.52
CA GLN A 509 -19.71 -24.55 -0.85
C GLN A 509 -21.05 -24.25 -1.53
N SER A 510 -22.16 -24.38 -0.81
CA SER A 510 -23.48 -24.00 -1.35
C SER A 510 -23.57 -22.50 -1.64
N ALA A 511 -23.01 -21.65 -0.77
CA ALA A 511 -22.92 -20.21 -1.02
C ALA A 511 -22.08 -19.89 -2.27
N LEU A 512 -20.96 -20.59 -2.47
CA LEU A 512 -20.11 -20.42 -3.66
C LEU A 512 -20.80 -20.86 -4.95
N ILE A 513 -21.56 -21.96 -4.90
CA ILE A 513 -22.38 -22.44 -6.03
C ILE A 513 -23.48 -21.42 -6.34
N ALA A 514 -24.25 -21.01 -5.32
CA ALA A 514 -25.33 -20.04 -5.48
C ALA A 514 -24.83 -18.71 -6.05
N HIS A 515 -23.65 -18.25 -5.63
CA HIS A 515 -22.98 -17.09 -6.20
C HIS A 515 -22.74 -17.24 -7.71
N CYS A 516 -22.24 -18.39 -8.16
CA CYS A 516 -22.01 -18.63 -9.59
C CYS A 516 -23.31 -18.77 -10.40
N GLU A 517 -24.33 -19.40 -9.82
CA GLU A 517 -25.65 -19.55 -10.45
C GLU A 517 -26.40 -18.22 -10.57
N TYR A 518 -26.17 -17.32 -9.61
CA TYR A 518 -26.72 -15.97 -9.62
C TYR A 518 -26.02 -15.06 -10.63
N MET A 519 -24.68 -15.01 -10.60
CA MET A 519 -23.90 -14.12 -11.48
C MET A 519 -23.84 -14.59 -12.93
N LYS A 520 -23.89 -15.91 -13.18
CA LYS A 520 -23.94 -16.53 -14.52
C LYS A 520 -22.79 -16.24 -15.48
N ASP A 521 -21.70 -15.68 -14.98
CA ASP A 521 -20.47 -15.30 -15.71
C ASP A 521 -19.22 -16.07 -15.20
N ARG A 522 -19.38 -16.85 -14.12
CA ARG A 522 -18.27 -17.44 -13.36
C ARG A 522 -18.49 -18.89 -12.95
N PHE A 523 -17.39 -19.57 -12.62
CA PHE A 523 -17.39 -21.02 -12.35
C PHE A 523 -16.67 -21.38 -11.04
N ALA A 524 -17.30 -22.19 -10.20
CA ALA A 524 -16.78 -22.61 -8.90
C ALA A 524 -15.88 -23.85 -8.99
N ILE A 525 -14.80 -23.83 -8.22
CA ILE A 525 -13.93 -25.00 -7.99
C ILE A 525 -14.02 -25.41 -6.52
N LEU A 526 -14.45 -26.63 -6.28
CA LEU A 526 -14.68 -27.20 -4.95
C LEU A 526 -13.61 -28.23 -4.58
N ASP A 527 -13.41 -28.35 -3.27
CA ASP A 527 -12.50 -29.31 -2.64
C ASP A 527 -13.28 -30.17 -1.65
N PRO A 528 -13.10 -31.50 -1.61
CA PRO A 528 -13.70 -32.31 -0.56
C PRO A 528 -12.94 -32.12 0.75
N ARG A 529 -13.53 -32.61 1.86
CA ARG A 529 -12.81 -32.74 3.12
C ARG A 529 -11.51 -33.53 2.95
N GLU A 530 -10.46 -33.09 3.64
CA GLU A 530 -9.17 -33.76 3.65
C GLU A 530 -9.29 -35.21 4.16
N GLY A 531 -8.47 -36.12 3.62
CA GLY A 531 -8.34 -37.48 4.13
C GLY A 531 -9.50 -38.42 3.80
N LEU A 532 -10.55 -37.96 3.11
CA LEU A 532 -11.66 -38.82 2.68
C LEU A 532 -11.19 -39.90 1.69
N GLY A 533 -11.56 -41.16 1.97
CA GLY A 533 -11.46 -42.25 1.00
C GLY A 533 -12.51 -42.13 -0.12
N VAL A 534 -12.48 -43.06 -1.08
CA VAL A 534 -13.36 -43.02 -2.26
C VAL A 534 -14.84 -42.91 -1.89
N ASP A 535 -15.33 -43.73 -0.97
CA ASP A 535 -16.74 -43.73 -0.55
C ASP A 535 -17.12 -42.42 0.15
N GLY A 536 -16.25 -41.90 1.02
CA GLY A 536 -16.48 -40.62 1.68
C GLY A 536 -16.54 -39.43 0.72
N VAL A 537 -15.75 -39.43 -0.37
CA VAL A 537 -15.84 -38.39 -1.39
C VAL A 537 -17.12 -38.52 -2.23
N LEU A 538 -17.59 -39.75 -2.47
CA LEU A 538 -18.87 -39.99 -3.15
C LEU A 538 -20.05 -39.47 -2.30
N GLU A 539 -20.02 -39.70 -1.00
CA GLU A 539 -20.99 -39.16 -0.04
C GLU A 539 -20.91 -37.63 0.03
N PHE A 540 -19.70 -37.07 0.16
CA PHE A 540 -19.48 -35.62 0.16
C PHE A 540 -20.03 -34.94 -1.09
N ARG A 541 -19.88 -35.58 -2.24
CA ARG A 541 -20.37 -35.08 -3.52
C ARG A 541 -21.89 -35.06 -3.59
N GLU A 542 -22.58 -36.01 -2.96
CA GLU A 542 -24.01 -36.29 -3.18
C GLU A 542 -24.94 -35.06 -3.13
N PRO A 543 -24.80 -34.10 -2.19
CA PRO A 543 -25.72 -32.98 -2.05
C PRO A 543 -25.73 -31.96 -3.19
N PHE A 544 -24.74 -31.99 -4.09
CA PHE A 544 -24.56 -30.96 -5.11
C PHE A 544 -25.08 -31.42 -6.49
N ASP A 545 -25.93 -30.65 -7.15
CA ASP A 545 -26.26 -30.89 -8.57
C ASP A 545 -26.30 -29.56 -9.32
N THR A 546 -25.19 -29.22 -9.98
CA THR A 546 -25.04 -27.94 -10.68
C THR A 546 -24.06 -28.04 -11.82
N SER A 547 -24.32 -27.30 -12.89
CA SER A 547 -23.39 -27.16 -14.00
C SER A 547 -22.31 -26.10 -13.74
N TYR A 548 -22.45 -25.27 -12.71
CA TYR A 548 -21.57 -24.13 -12.42
C TYR A 548 -20.37 -24.46 -11.52
N ALA A 549 -20.21 -25.72 -11.12
CA ALA A 549 -19.13 -26.14 -10.24
C ALA A 549 -18.47 -27.45 -10.69
N ALA A 550 -17.23 -27.66 -10.23
CA ALA A 550 -16.49 -28.91 -10.37
C ALA A 550 -15.73 -29.25 -9.09
N LEU A 551 -15.68 -30.53 -8.73
CA LEU A 551 -15.02 -31.06 -7.54
C LEU A 551 -13.73 -31.79 -7.93
N TYR A 552 -12.62 -31.51 -7.24
CA TYR A 552 -11.31 -32.12 -7.51
C TYR A 552 -10.75 -32.88 -6.29
N GLN A 553 -10.19 -34.07 -6.51
CA GLN A 553 -9.64 -34.96 -5.46
C GLN A 553 -8.46 -35.77 -6.03
N PRO A 554 -7.41 -36.13 -5.28
CA PRO A 554 -7.10 -35.80 -3.88
C PRO A 554 -6.61 -34.37 -3.66
N TRP A 555 -6.42 -34.03 -2.38
CA TRP A 555 -5.56 -32.92 -1.96
C TRP A 555 -4.13 -33.09 -2.49
N VAL A 556 -3.44 -31.96 -2.68
CA VAL A 556 -2.09 -31.90 -3.24
C VAL A 556 -1.07 -31.65 -2.13
N THR A 557 0.11 -32.26 -2.21
CA THR A 557 1.14 -32.15 -1.18
C THR A 557 2.29 -31.29 -1.67
N THR A 558 2.60 -30.22 -0.93
CA THR A 558 3.74 -29.32 -1.21
C THR A 558 4.69 -29.24 -0.01
N LEU A 559 5.78 -28.48 -0.17
CA LEU A 559 6.68 -28.12 0.92
C LEU A 559 6.36 -26.71 1.40
N HIS A 560 6.13 -26.57 2.70
CA HIS A 560 5.95 -25.27 3.32
C HIS A 560 7.24 -24.44 3.19
N PRO A 561 7.24 -23.27 2.53
CA PRO A 561 8.49 -22.59 2.17
C PRO A 561 9.30 -22.06 3.35
N VAL A 562 8.68 -21.91 4.53
CA VAL A 562 9.37 -21.42 5.74
C VAL A 562 9.84 -22.56 6.64
N THR A 563 9.04 -23.62 6.79
CA THR A 563 9.32 -24.71 7.75
C THR A 563 9.94 -25.93 7.08
N GLY A 564 9.87 -26.02 5.74
CA GLY A 564 10.29 -27.20 4.97
C GLY A 564 9.40 -28.43 5.19
N ALA A 565 8.33 -28.33 5.98
CA ALA A 565 7.43 -29.44 6.26
C ALA A 565 6.57 -29.78 5.03
N ALA A 566 6.23 -31.06 4.86
CA ALA A 566 5.21 -31.46 3.90
C ALA A 566 3.83 -31.02 4.41
N VAL A 567 3.05 -30.37 3.54
CA VAL A 567 1.71 -29.88 3.86
C VAL A 567 0.75 -30.28 2.75
N ASP A 568 -0.37 -30.88 3.13
CA ASP A 568 -1.48 -31.17 2.23
C ASP A 568 -2.33 -29.91 2.06
N LEU A 569 -2.68 -29.62 0.81
CA LEU A 569 -3.39 -28.43 0.39
C LEU A 569 -4.64 -28.79 -0.40
N PRO A 570 -5.71 -28.00 -0.25
CA PRO A 570 -6.87 -28.10 -1.11
C PRO A 570 -6.48 -27.91 -2.59
N PRO A 571 -7.04 -28.70 -3.52
CA PRO A 571 -6.66 -28.63 -4.92
C PRO A 571 -7.16 -27.37 -5.64
N SER A 572 -8.21 -26.70 -5.17
CA SER A 572 -8.89 -25.58 -5.85
C SER A 572 -7.96 -24.44 -6.25
N GLY A 573 -7.04 -24.03 -5.37
CA GLY A 573 -6.06 -22.98 -5.70
C GLY A 573 -5.17 -23.37 -6.88
N HIS A 574 -4.66 -24.60 -6.90
CA HIS A 574 -3.83 -25.12 -7.98
C HIS A 574 -4.64 -25.29 -9.27
N VAL A 575 -5.85 -25.83 -9.17
CA VAL A 575 -6.73 -26.08 -10.31
C VAL A 575 -7.22 -24.77 -10.93
N ALA A 576 -7.51 -23.73 -10.14
CA ALA A 576 -7.83 -22.40 -10.65
C ALA A 576 -6.66 -21.82 -11.47
N GLY A 577 -5.42 -22.01 -11.02
CA GLY A 577 -4.23 -21.63 -11.78
C GLY A 577 -4.08 -22.44 -13.08
N ILE A 578 -4.45 -23.72 -13.05
CA ILE A 578 -4.46 -24.59 -14.24
C ILE A 578 -5.55 -24.16 -15.23
N TYR A 579 -6.75 -23.80 -14.77
CA TYR A 579 -7.81 -23.24 -15.62
C TYR A 579 -7.32 -21.99 -16.31
N ALA A 580 -6.82 -21.01 -15.54
CA ALA A 580 -6.28 -19.77 -16.08
C ALA A 580 -5.17 -20.01 -17.11
N ARG A 581 -4.23 -20.91 -16.81
CA ARG A 581 -3.14 -21.27 -17.74
C ARG A 581 -3.67 -21.91 -19.02
N VAL A 582 -4.56 -22.90 -18.92
CA VAL A 582 -5.10 -23.61 -20.09
C VAL A 582 -5.90 -22.64 -20.98
N ASP A 583 -6.67 -21.75 -20.37
CA ASP A 583 -7.44 -20.76 -21.10
C ASP A 583 -6.54 -19.77 -21.87
N VAL A 584 -5.48 -19.28 -21.23
CA VAL A 584 -4.50 -18.39 -21.88
C VAL A 584 -3.73 -19.11 -22.99
N GLU A 585 -3.31 -20.36 -22.77
CA GLU A 585 -2.48 -21.11 -23.72
C GLU A 585 -3.29 -21.72 -24.88
N ARG A 586 -4.56 -22.10 -24.65
CA ARG A 586 -5.35 -22.97 -25.53
C ARG A 586 -6.80 -22.52 -25.74
N GLY A 587 -7.30 -21.56 -24.97
CA GLY A 587 -8.69 -21.12 -24.99
C GLY A 587 -9.61 -21.95 -24.08
N VAL A 588 -10.69 -21.31 -23.61
CA VAL A 588 -11.65 -21.87 -22.64
C VAL A 588 -12.34 -23.16 -23.11
N HIS A 589 -12.44 -23.36 -24.43
CA HIS A 589 -13.01 -24.56 -25.05
C HIS A 589 -12.15 -25.82 -24.82
N LYS A 590 -10.88 -25.68 -24.44
CA LYS A 590 -10.01 -26.81 -24.11
C LYS A 590 -10.27 -27.28 -22.67
N ALA A 591 -10.69 -28.54 -22.52
CA ALA A 591 -10.81 -29.20 -21.21
C ALA A 591 -9.52 -29.05 -20.38
N PRO A 592 -9.57 -28.57 -19.12
CA PRO A 592 -8.40 -28.45 -18.24
C PRO A 592 -7.92 -29.81 -17.67
N ALA A 593 -8.18 -30.90 -18.39
CA ALA A 593 -7.68 -32.24 -18.13
C ALA A 593 -6.40 -32.53 -18.93
N ASN A 594 -5.65 -33.53 -18.45
CA ASN A 594 -4.31 -33.88 -18.89
C ASN A 594 -3.27 -32.73 -18.72
N ALA A 595 -3.56 -31.78 -17.83
CA ALA A 595 -2.66 -30.69 -17.50
C ALA A 595 -1.72 -31.10 -16.35
N ILE A 596 -0.45 -30.71 -16.43
CA ILE A 596 0.54 -30.96 -15.38
C ILE A 596 0.26 -30.06 -14.18
N ILE A 597 0.31 -30.62 -12.97
CA ILE A 597 0.22 -29.86 -11.72
C ILE A 597 1.65 -29.43 -11.33
N ARG A 598 1.86 -28.12 -11.23
CA ARG A 598 3.12 -27.48 -10.84
C ARG A 598 3.08 -27.09 -9.37
N GLY A 599 4.24 -26.83 -8.76
CA GLY A 599 4.34 -26.32 -7.37
C GLY A 599 4.18 -27.39 -6.27
N ILE A 600 4.19 -28.68 -6.64
CA ILE A 600 3.99 -29.81 -5.73
C ILE A 600 5.19 -30.76 -5.76
N ARG A 601 5.25 -31.68 -4.79
CA ARG A 601 6.32 -32.68 -4.71
C ARG A 601 6.29 -33.60 -5.94
N ALA A 602 7.46 -34.04 -6.41
CA ALA A 602 7.57 -34.74 -7.70
C ALA A 602 7.12 -36.22 -7.67
N ARG A 603 7.19 -36.89 -6.50
CA ARG A 603 6.87 -38.32 -6.35
C ARG A 603 5.59 -38.56 -5.56
N ASP A 604 5.41 -37.79 -4.49
CA ASP A 604 4.36 -37.88 -3.49
C ASP A 604 3.61 -36.55 -3.36
N GLY A 605 3.39 -35.86 -4.48
CA GLY A 605 2.68 -34.57 -4.54
C GLY A 605 1.15 -34.68 -4.46
N LEU A 606 0.60 -35.87 -4.19
CA LEU A 606 -0.83 -36.11 -4.00
C LEU A 606 -1.02 -36.87 -2.70
N ALA A 607 -1.91 -36.40 -1.84
CA ALA A 607 -2.16 -36.98 -0.52
C ALA A 607 -2.64 -38.44 -0.60
N GLN A 608 -3.28 -38.83 -1.71
CA GLN A 608 -3.72 -40.19 -1.95
C GLN A 608 -3.37 -40.66 -3.37
N HIS A 609 -2.93 -41.91 -3.48
CA HIS A 609 -2.70 -42.52 -4.79
C HIS A 609 -4.01 -43.10 -5.37
N LEU A 610 -4.63 -42.37 -6.31
CA LEU A 610 -5.82 -42.86 -7.00
C LEU A 610 -5.47 -43.83 -8.15
N THR A 611 -5.97 -45.06 -8.02
CA THR A 611 -5.88 -46.09 -9.05
C THR A 611 -6.92 -45.88 -10.14
N ARG A 612 -6.79 -46.60 -11.27
CA ARG A 612 -7.82 -46.63 -12.31
C ARG A 612 -9.17 -47.09 -11.75
N ARG A 613 -9.19 -48.10 -10.88
CA ARG A 613 -10.42 -48.62 -10.28
C ARG A 613 -11.12 -47.59 -9.40
N HIS A 614 -10.36 -46.78 -8.65
CA HIS A 614 -10.94 -45.67 -7.89
C HIS A 614 -11.54 -44.62 -8.83
N GLN A 615 -10.83 -44.26 -9.90
CA GLN A 615 -11.33 -43.32 -10.90
C GLN A 615 -12.61 -43.81 -11.59
N ASP A 616 -12.72 -45.11 -11.90
CA ASP A 616 -13.91 -45.70 -12.53
C ASP A 616 -15.17 -45.53 -11.66
N LEU A 617 -15.01 -45.36 -10.33
CA LEU A 617 -16.10 -45.06 -9.39
C LEU A 617 -16.39 -43.55 -9.28
N LEU A 618 -15.34 -42.73 -9.25
CA LEU A 618 -15.43 -41.27 -9.03
C LEU A 618 -15.95 -40.52 -10.27
N ASN A 619 -15.44 -40.87 -11.46
CA ASN A 619 -15.69 -40.12 -12.69
C ASN A 619 -17.18 -40.09 -13.11
N PRO A 620 -17.96 -41.19 -13.00
CA PRO A 620 -19.41 -41.17 -13.27
C PRO A 620 -20.19 -40.18 -12.40
N ARG A 621 -19.70 -39.83 -11.21
CA ARG A 621 -20.32 -38.87 -10.28
C ARG A 621 -19.79 -37.43 -10.44
N GLY A 622 -19.05 -37.14 -11.52
CA GLY A 622 -18.52 -35.80 -11.78
C GLY A 622 -17.35 -35.39 -10.87
N ILE A 623 -16.69 -36.36 -10.23
CA ILE A 623 -15.54 -36.11 -9.36
C ILE A 623 -14.25 -36.22 -10.17
N ASN A 624 -13.49 -35.14 -10.24
CA ASN A 624 -12.29 -35.04 -11.09
C ASN A 624 -11.04 -35.52 -10.35
N ALA A 625 -10.48 -36.64 -10.80
CA ALA A 625 -9.30 -37.23 -10.18
C ALA A 625 -8.01 -36.48 -10.56
N LEU A 626 -7.16 -36.21 -9.56
CA LEU A 626 -5.76 -35.86 -9.75
C LEU A 626 -4.93 -37.14 -9.62
N ARG A 627 -4.05 -37.41 -10.59
CA ARG A 627 -3.34 -38.70 -10.67
C ARG A 627 -1.87 -38.52 -11.01
N PHE A 628 -1.05 -39.43 -10.50
CA PHE A 628 0.35 -39.55 -10.88
C PHE A 628 0.50 -40.58 -12.00
N PHE A 629 1.26 -40.22 -13.03
CA PHE A 629 1.62 -41.12 -14.12
C PHE A 629 3.15 -41.21 -14.23
N PRO A 630 3.75 -42.42 -14.12
CA PRO A 630 5.18 -42.60 -14.31
C PRO A 630 5.65 -42.00 -15.64
N GLY A 631 6.69 -41.16 -15.59
CA GLY A 631 7.25 -40.47 -16.76
C GLY A 631 6.44 -39.26 -17.27
N GLN A 632 5.21 -39.06 -16.81
CA GLN A 632 4.36 -37.93 -17.21
C GLN A 632 4.03 -36.95 -16.07
N GLY A 633 4.33 -37.32 -14.82
CA GLY A 633 4.15 -36.50 -13.62
C GLY A 633 2.72 -36.52 -13.06
N HIS A 634 2.46 -35.59 -12.15
CA HIS A 634 1.13 -35.35 -11.57
C HIS A 634 0.24 -34.56 -12.54
N ARG A 635 -0.98 -35.05 -12.77
CA ARG A 635 -1.91 -34.50 -13.75
C ARG A 635 -3.33 -34.40 -13.24
N VAL A 636 -4.02 -33.36 -13.71
CA VAL A 636 -5.49 -33.29 -13.66
C VAL A 636 -6.03 -34.31 -14.65
N TRP A 637 -6.89 -35.22 -14.19
CA TRP A 637 -7.34 -36.37 -14.97
C TRP A 637 -8.87 -36.52 -14.99
N GLY A 638 -9.57 -35.38 -14.98
CA GLY A 638 -11.01 -35.24 -15.16
C GLY A 638 -11.36 -33.77 -15.47
N ALA A 639 -12.47 -33.56 -16.18
CA ALA A 639 -13.01 -32.23 -16.48
C ALA A 639 -14.55 -32.26 -16.55
N ARG A 640 -15.18 -32.95 -15.59
CA ARG A 640 -16.63 -33.03 -15.44
C ARG A 640 -17.14 -32.00 -14.44
N THR A 641 -18.33 -31.47 -14.68
CA THR A 641 -19.07 -30.63 -13.74
C THR A 641 -19.79 -31.51 -12.72
N LEU A 642 -20.47 -30.88 -11.76
CA LEU A 642 -21.38 -31.56 -10.84
C LEU A 642 -22.79 -31.75 -11.42
N SER A 643 -23.01 -31.55 -12.73
CA SER A 643 -24.36 -31.66 -13.29
C SER A 643 -24.74 -33.10 -13.60
N SER A 644 -25.98 -33.46 -13.29
CA SER A 644 -26.64 -34.66 -13.77
C SER A 644 -27.06 -34.58 -15.25
N ASP A 645 -27.16 -33.37 -15.82
CA ASP A 645 -27.50 -33.15 -17.22
C ASP A 645 -26.32 -33.49 -18.16
N PRO A 646 -26.48 -34.45 -19.09
CA PRO A 646 -25.46 -34.80 -20.06
C PRO A 646 -24.98 -33.63 -20.94
N ALA A 647 -25.84 -32.63 -21.21
CA ALA A 647 -25.48 -31.45 -22.01
C ALA A 647 -24.42 -30.60 -21.31
N TRP A 648 -24.49 -30.51 -19.98
CA TRP A 648 -23.60 -29.71 -19.14
C TRP A 648 -22.52 -30.53 -18.44
N ARG A 649 -22.27 -31.77 -18.89
CA ARG A 649 -21.33 -32.69 -18.27
C ARG A 649 -19.91 -32.16 -18.14
N TYR A 650 -19.44 -31.35 -19.08
CA TYR A 650 -18.02 -30.99 -19.21
C TYR A 650 -17.73 -29.54 -18.82
N VAL A 651 -16.67 -29.34 -18.05
CA VAL A 651 -16.21 -28.04 -17.57
C VAL A 651 -15.95 -27.06 -18.72
N ASN A 652 -15.22 -27.48 -19.75
CA ASN A 652 -14.91 -26.62 -20.90
C ASN A 652 -16.14 -26.25 -21.71
N VAL A 653 -17.18 -27.09 -21.71
CA VAL A 653 -18.44 -26.77 -22.38
C VAL A 653 -19.18 -25.70 -21.58
N ARG A 654 -19.39 -25.90 -20.26
CA ARG A 654 -20.05 -24.86 -19.44
C ARG A 654 -19.30 -23.53 -19.50
N ARG A 655 -17.97 -23.56 -19.31
CA ARG A 655 -17.16 -22.34 -19.31
C ARG A 655 -17.11 -21.64 -20.68
N LEU A 656 -17.21 -22.38 -21.79
CA LEU A 656 -17.38 -21.78 -23.10
C LEU A 656 -18.71 -21.04 -23.21
N PHE A 657 -19.81 -21.59 -22.70
CA PHE A 657 -21.10 -20.89 -22.69
C PHE A 657 -21.07 -19.64 -21.80
N LEU A 658 -20.47 -19.71 -20.60
CA LEU A 658 -20.28 -18.52 -19.75
C LEU A 658 -19.51 -17.42 -20.50
N PHE A 659 -18.43 -17.77 -21.18
CA PHE A 659 -17.65 -16.84 -22.00
C PHE A 659 -18.48 -16.21 -23.14
N LEU A 660 -19.31 -17.00 -23.82
CA LEU A 660 -20.14 -16.54 -24.92
C LEU A 660 -21.25 -15.61 -24.43
N GLU A 661 -21.96 -16.03 -23.38
CA GLU A 661 -23.06 -15.27 -22.75
C GLU A 661 -22.55 -13.89 -22.30
N GLU A 662 -21.44 -13.87 -21.55
CA GLU A 662 -20.86 -12.63 -21.01
C GLU A 662 -20.30 -11.72 -22.11
N SER A 663 -19.58 -12.27 -23.10
CA SER A 663 -19.05 -11.46 -24.21
C SER A 663 -20.17 -10.84 -25.04
N ILE A 664 -21.25 -11.58 -25.27
CA ILE A 664 -22.40 -11.07 -26.01
C ILE A 664 -23.10 -9.97 -25.20
N ASP A 665 -23.27 -10.15 -23.89
CA ASP A 665 -23.89 -9.14 -23.03
C ASP A 665 -23.09 -7.82 -23.02
N GLU A 666 -21.79 -7.86 -22.70
CA GLU A 666 -20.92 -6.67 -22.72
C GLU A 666 -20.87 -6.02 -24.11
N GLY A 667 -20.76 -6.84 -25.16
CA GLY A 667 -20.62 -6.39 -26.55
C GLY A 667 -21.90 -5.83 -27.17
N THR A 668 -23.06 -6.04 -26.53
CA THR A 668 -24.36 -5.60 -27.05
C THR A 668 -25.08 -4.59 -26.14
N GLN A 669 -24.43 -4.06 -25.11
CA GLN A 669 -25.00 -3.01 -24.24
C GLN A 669 -25.49 -1.76 -25.00
N TRP A 670 -24.88 -1.45 -26.17
CA TRP A 670 -25.29 -0.33 -27.02
C TRP A 670 -26.69 -0.47 -27.63
N VAL A 671 -27.27 -1.68 -27.63
CA VAL A 671 -28.61 -1.97 -28.17
C VAL A 671 -29.71 -1.34 -27.30
N VAL A 672 -29.43 -1.10 -26.02
CA VAL A 672 -30.40 -0.57 -25.07
C VAL A 672 -30.77 0.87 -25.46
N PHE A 673 -32.08 1.15 -25.53
CA PHE A 673 -32.67 2.42 -25.97
C PHE A 673 -32.56 2.77 -27.46
N GLU A 674 -32.06 1.87 -28.30
CA GLU A 674 -32.09 2.04 -29.75
C GLU A 674 -33.52 1.84 -30.33
N PRO A 675 -33.85 2.44 -31.48
CA PRO A 675 -35.12 2.21 -32.15
C PRO A 675 -35.33 0.73 -32.51
N ASN A 676 -36.33 0.08 -31.88
CA ASN A 676 -36.63 -1.34 -32.07
C ASN A 676 -37.26 -1.61 -33.47
N ALA A 677 -36.41 -1.68 -34.50
CA ALA A 677 -36.78 -1.88 -35.90
C ALA A 677 -35.85 -2.89 -36.60
N GLU A 678 -36.22 -3.32 -37.81
CA GLU A 678 -35.47 -4.33 -38.59
C GLU A 678 -34.00 -3.98 -38.80
N SER A 679 -33.66 -2.70 -38.91
CA SER A 679 -32.26 -2.24 -39.02
C SER A 679 -31.44 -2.58 -37.77
N LEU A 680 -32.00 -2.39 -36.58
CA LEU A 680 -31.36 -2.76 -35.31
C LEU A 680 -31.20 -4.28 -35.23
N TRP A 681 -32.24 -5.04 -35.58
CA TRP A 681 -32.21 -6.50 -35.52
C TRP A 681 -31.14 -7.10 -36.44
N ALA A 682 -31.03 -6.57 -37.66
CA ALA A 682 -29.97 -6.95 -38.60
C ALA A 682 -28.58 -6.62 -38.06
N LEU A 683 -28.43 -5.47 -37.39
CA LEU A 683 -27.16 -5.04 -36.82
C LEU A 683 -26.74 -5.95 -35.65
N VAL A 684 -27.66 -6.27 -34.73
CA VAL A 684 -27.43 -7.21 -33.62
C VAL A 684 -27.02 -8.58 -34.16
N ARG A 685 -27.79 -9.12 -35.11
CA ARG A 685 -27.50 -10.40 -35.74
C ARG A 685 -26.11 -10.42 -36.38
N GLN A 686 -25.78 -9.43 -37.20
CA GLN A 686 -24.47 -9.33 -37.84
C GLN A 686 -23.33 -9.23 -36.81
N THR A 687 -23.54 -8.48 -35.73
CA THR A 687 -22.53 -8.29 -34.67
C THR A 687 -22.23 -9.60 -33.94
N VAL A 688 -23.27 -10.35 -33.59
CA VAL A 688 -23.13 -11.67 -32.93
C VAL A 688 -22.58 -12.72 -33.89
N GLU A 689 -23.01 -12.75 -35.15
CA GLU A 689 -22.48 -13.67 -36.17
C GLU A 689 -20.97 -13.45 -36.40
N ASN A 690 -20.52 -12.20 -36.47
CA ASN A 690 -19.10 -11.86 -36.63
C ASN A 690 -18.25 -12.36 -35.43
N PHE A 691 -18.79 -12.22 -34.23
CA PHE A 691 -18.16 -12.73 -33.01
C PHE A 691 -18.06 -14.25 -33.01
N LEU A 692 -19.18 -14.95 -33.22
CA LEU A 692 -19.21 -16.41 -33.26
C LEU A 692 -18.38 -16.97 -34.41
N GLY A 693 -18.29 -16.28 -35.53
CA GLY A 693 -17.37 -16.60 -36.62
C GLY A 693 -15.90 -16.54 -36.20
N THR A 694 -15.54 -15.62 -35.30
CA THR A 694 -14.20 -15.56 -34.69
C THR A 694 -13.97 -16.71 -33.71
N VAL A 695 -14.97 -17.01 -32.87
CA VAL A 695 -14.92 -18.13 -31.93
C VAL A 695 -14.81 -19.48 -32.67
N TRP A 696 -15.56 -19.69 -33.75
CA TRP A 696 -15.46 -20.88 -34.59
C TRP A 696 -14.07 -21.01 -35.23
N ARG A 697 -13.53 -19.93 -35.81
CA ARG A 697 -12.17 -19.94 -36.38
C ARG A 697 -11.07 -20.25 -35.36
N SER A 698 -11.31 -20.03 -34.07
CA SER A 698 -10.39 -20.42 -32.99
C SER A 698 -10.40 -21.92 -32.68
N GLY A 699 -11.35 -22.68 -33.24
CA GLY A 699 -11.54 -24.12 -32.98
C GLY A 699 -12.45 -24.44 -31.79
N ALA A 700 -13.13 -23.43 -31.23
CA ALA A 700 -14.00 -23.62 -30.07
C ALA A 700 -15.37 -24.24 -30.41
N LEU A 701 -15.86 -24.00 -31.63
CA LEU A 701 -17.12 -24.54 -32.14
C LEU A 701 -16.86 -25.66 -33.16
N ALA A 702 -17.66 -26.71 -33.11
CA ALA A 702 -17.60 -27.86 -34.01
C ALA A 702 -18.27 -27.52 -35.36
N GLY A 703 -17.88 -28.20 -36.43
CA GLY A 703 -18.45 -27.99 -37.77
C GLY A 703 -17.40 -27.55 -38.79
N THR A 704 -17.59 -27.97 -40.04
CA THR A 704 -16.71 -27.61 -41.16
C THR A 704 -17.09 -26.28 -41.81
N THR A 705 -18.31 -25.81 -41.56
CA THR A 705 -18.85 -24.52 -42.00
C THR A 705 -19.44 -23.75 -40.81
N PRO A 706 -19.58 -22.42 -40.87
CA PRO A 706 -20.23 -21.64 -39.82
C PRO A 706 -21.66 -22.10 -39.52
N ASP A 707 -22.44 -22.46 -40.55
CA ASP A 707 -23.85 -22.87 -40.41
C ASP A 707 -24.03 -24.20 -39.66
N GLU A 708 -23.01 -25.08 -39.69
CA GLU A 708 -22.97 -26.29 -38.86
C GLU A 708 -22.58 -25.97 -37.40
N ALA A 709 -21.88 -24.86 -37.18
CA ALA A 709 -21.26 -24.50 -35.92
C ALA A 709 -22.13 -23.60 -35.04
N PHE A 710 -22.87 -22.66 -35.64
CA PHE A 710 -23.76 -21.76 -34.92
C PHE A 710 -24.87 -21.20 -35.81
N PHE A 711 -25.91 -20.68 -35.17
CA PHE A 711 -26.92 -19.84 -35.82
C PHE A 711 -27.28 -18.65 -34.93
N VAL A 712 -27.69 -17.55 -35.56
CA VAL A 712 -28.17 -16.34 -34.89
C VAL A 712 -29.47 -15.90 -35.57
N ALA A 713 -30.57 -15.91 -34.83
CA ALA A 713 -31.87 -15.45 -35.31
C ALA A 713 -32.31 -14.23 -34.50
N CYS A 714 -32.48 -13.09 -35.17
CA CYS A 714 -33.02 -11.87 -34.59
C CYS A 714 -33.88 -11.21 -35.66
N ASP A 715 -35.15 -11.61 -35.74
CA ASP A 715 -36.12 -11.15 -36.72
C ASP A 715 -37.56 -11.50 -36.27
N ARG A 716 -38.54 -11.38 -37.16
CA ARG A 716 -39.96 -11.69 -36.88
C ARG A 716 -40.23 -13.16 -36.54
N THR A 717 -39.29 -14.07 -36.76
CA THR A 717 -39.43 -15.48 -36.37
C THR A 717 -39.17 -15.70 -34.88
N THR A 718 -38.43 -14.78 -34.23
CA THR A 718 -38.12 -14.85 -32.80
C THR A 718 -38.95 -13.91 -31.94
N MET A 719 -39.71 -13.00 -32.54
CA MET A 719 -40.48 -11.95 -31.85
C MET A 719 -41.92 -11.86 -32.37
N THR A 720 -42.87 -11.73 -31.46
CA THR A 720 -44.27 -11.40 -31.78
C THR A 720 -44.50 -9.89 -31.90
N GLU A 721 -45.66 -9.45 -32.41
CA GLU A 721 -46.01 -8.02 -32.39
C GLU A 721 -46.09 -7.47 -30.95
N ASP A 722 -46.56 -8.27 -30.00
CA ASP A 722 -46.62 -7.89 -28.59
C ASP A 722 -45.22 -7.66 -27.99
N ASP A 723 -44.24 -8.50 -28.35
CA ASP A 723 -42.85 -8.31 -27.93
C ASP A 723 -42.30 -6.96 -28.41
N VAL A 724 -42.51 -6.63 -29.69
CA VAL A 724 -42.03 -5.36 -30.27
C VAL A 724 -42.72 -4.16 -29.64
N LEU A 725 -44.05 -4.22 -29.43
CA LEU A 725 -44.82 -3.15 -28.79
C LEU A 725 -44.41 -2.92 -27.34
N ASN A 726 -43.98 -3.97 -26.64
CA ASN A 726 -43.44 -3.88 -25.27
C ASN A 726 -41.93 -3.60 -25.24
N GLY A 727 -41.31 -3.26 -26.37
CA GLY A 727 -39.90 -2.88 -26.45
C GLY A 727 -38.93 -4.05 -26.25
N ARG A 728 -39.38 -5.30 -26.42
CA ARG A 728 -38.53 -6.50 -26.33
C ARG A 728 -37.89 -6.79 -27.68
N LEU A 729 -36.60 -7.08 -27.64
CA LEU A 729 -35.83 -7.62 -28.75
C LEU A 729 -35.33 -9.00 -28.34
N ILE A 730 -35.68 -10.04 -29.10
CA ILE A 730 -35.32 -11.43 -28.79
C ILE A 730 -34.38 -11.95 -29.87
N CYS A 731 -33.11 -12.11 -29.50
CA CYS A 731 -32.09 -12.75 -30.32
C CYS A 731 -31.85 -14.17 -29.82
N VAL A 732 -32.09 -15.17 -30.67
CA VAL A 732 -31.86 -16.58 -30.37
C VAL A 732 -30.52 -16.99 -30.96
N VAL A 733 -29.62 -17.47 -30.11
CA VAL A 733 -28.29 -17.93 -30.49
C VAL A 733 -28.16 -19.41 -30.17
N GLY A 734 -27.73 -20.21 -31.15
CA GLY A 734 -27.37 -21.60 -30.95
C GLY A 734 -25.93 -21.86 -31.36
N VAL A 735 -25.20 -22.66 -30.59
CA VAL A 735 -23.79 -23.00 -30.85
C VAL A 735 -23.55 -24.50 -30.63
N ALA A 736 -22.63 -25.07 -31.41
CA ALA A 736 -22.18 -26.46 -31.30
C ALA A 736 -20.77 -26.49 -30.67
N PRO A 737 -20.62 -26.75 -29.36
CA PRO A 737 -19.31 -26.78 -28.71
C PRO A 737 -18.50 -28.03 -29.10
N VAL A 738 -17.16 -27.90 -29.12
CA VAL A 738 -16.29 -29.08 -29.24
C VAL A 738 -16.26 -29.87 -27.94
N HIS A 739 -16.60 -31.16 -27.99
CA HIS A 739 -16.52 -32.07 -26.85
C HIS A 739 -15.13 -32.72 -26.71
N PRO A 740 -14.64 -32.96 -25.48
CA PRO A 740 -13.35 -33.62 -25.26
C PRO A 740 -13.41 -35.12 -25.59
N ALA A 741 -12.34 -35.65 -26.19
CA ALA A 741 -12.15 -37.09 -26.38
C ALA A 741 -11.73 -37.78 -25.06
N GLU A 742 -12.70 -38.07 -24.19
CA GLU A 742 -12.48 -38.70 -22.88
C GLU A 742 -12.13 -40.19 -22.97
N PHE A 743 -12.70 -40.92 -23.94
CA PHE A 743 -12.49 -42.36 -24.14
C PHE A 743 -11.88 -42.63 -25.52
N VAL A 744 -10.71 -43.27 -25.56
CA VAL A 744 -10.07 -43.75 -26.78
C VAL A 744 -10.06 -45.28 -26.75
N VAL A 745 -10.83 -45.90 -27.65
CA VAL A 745 -10.98 -47.37 -27.69
C VAL A 745 -10.28 -47.92 -28.94
N PHE A 746 -9.13 -48.57 -28.75
CA PHE A 746 -8.48 -49.36 -29.79
C PHE A 746 -9.07 -50.76 -29.81
N ARG A 747 -9.75 -51.13 -30.90
CA ARG A 747 -10.22 -52.51 -31.13
C ARG A 747 -9.19 -53.23 -31.98
N VAL A 748 -8.42 -54.13 -31.36
CA VAL A 748 -7.41 -54.94 -32.05
C VAL A 748 -8.01 -56.31 -32.37
N GLN A 749 -8.05 -56.67 -33.65
CA GLN A 749 -8.51 -57.98 -34.12
C GLN A 749 -7.37 -58.71 -34.81
N GLN A 750 -7.29 -60.03 -34.58
CA GLN A 750 -6.40 -60.89 -35.34
C GLN A 750 -7.02 -61.14 -36.72
N LYS A 751 -6.33 -60.72 -37.79
CA LYS A 751 -6.80 -60.88 -39.17
C LYS A 751 -6.74 -62.35 -39.60
N THR A 752 -7.90 -63.01 -39.74
CA THR A 752 -8.06 -64.26 -40.49
C THR A 752 -8.62 -63.96 -41.90
N ARG A 753 -8.52 -64.90 -42.84
CA ARG A 753 -8.57 -64.66 -44.30
C ARG A 753 -9.93 -64.16 -44.85
N GLU A 754 -10.97 -64.04 -44.04
CA GLU A 754 -12.29 -63.54 -44.43
C GLU A 754 -12.72 -62.39 -43.51
N THR A 755 -13.11 -61.27 -44.11
CA THR A 755 -13.47 -60.05 -43.40
C THR A 755 -14.99 -59.94 -43.34
N GLN A 756 -15.56 -59.90 -42.13
CA GLN A 756 -16.82 -59.23 -41.87
C GLN A 756 -16.57 -58.19 -40.77
N LEU A 757 -16.39 -56.94 -41.19
CA LEU A 757 -16.63 -55.79 -40.34
C LEU A 757 -18.09 -55.39 -40.59
N ALA A 758 -18.92 -55.52 -39.55
CA ALA A 758 -20.18 -54.80 -39.43
C ALA A 758 -19.96 -53.62 -38.47
#